data_AF-A0AA36N2X5-F1
#
_entry.id   AF-A0AA36N2X5-F1
#
_cell.length_a   1.000
_cell.length_b   1.000
_cell.length_c   1.000
_cell.angle_alpha   90.00
_cell.angle_beta   90.00
_cell.angle_gamma   90.00
#
_symmetry.space_group_name_H-M   'P 1'
#
loop_
_entity.id
_entity.type
_entity.pdbx_description
1 polymer ?
#
loop_
_entity_poly.entity_id
_entity_poly.type
_entity_poly.pdbx_seq_one_letter_code
_entity_poly.pdbx_strand_id
1 'polypeptide(L)'
;MRVNARPMKAAMETILDPLNLDPCMLRAGAPKPAAAGLSGDILRAHDAYNEQQAAGPKAAALSARGSTSGSKVNRAEKKALSEMTFNTPKEKAARYSSGLIRTVDLLLRRRTSGAEVKKELKDVAGILMDMPQCAEELAGALRDSQGQLTALNAQLPGGFLLSGLATFEELTPICADIAVAVDKLRLIKGQSKGLLAELKKRLAGAATAGDATITVTSELGDIYSSPVLSGYNSRSLREGEFHRRVAGAGFALNVRPVWVDCPICTEEDEVDISQLPVLLPSAVASALLTSKLLQQVIVDRSHLRLYWQHMLLDYPRHELCDQPEENLERAIPIVLWGDEGTSNRMVDVSLLRHNSKASRNIVFACPTNAYMIHQKVNQTLQALLRAVQQDFVALAQGLQVFTLHVVAVKGDLKYLAQAMNFSRFPGCEEVCFRCTASMGRKDISTVYTDISPQAGWREGPAAPPYFELPPLSEMPNFTLRMVSADFMHTWNLGVARDLIGSCLKICLKTQFWPGPNLSQRFKQLQRDINLFKKQRGLQMHLQQIKPSRLGWAGADVCPEYKSSASDAAVMVRFLAYKLSLKAAPPPYEGLSACLYSANMLQEAVTRGSCFLNPAEVEKISLCGNAFLSSYLQLAHLASSRRDYYFKLRPKFHILQHIISDAADRPSHRNPGWDSCWLDEDWVKTNLRMLRRMSPRTCCENLLQRHMLLVKQELSKHLASCV
;
A
#
# COMPACT_ATOMS: atom_id res chain seq x y z
N MET A 1 20.55 4.01 22.20
CA MET A 1 21.68 3.07 21.98
C MET A 1 22.55 3.61 20.86
N ARG A 2 23.78 4.06 21.17
CA ARG A 2 24.77 4.44 20.14
C ARG A 2 25.31 3.15 19.52
N VAL A 3 24.97 2.89 18.26
CA VAL A 3 25.48 1.74 17.50
C VAL A 3 26.92 2.05 17.07
N ASN A 4 27.82 1.11 17.29
CA ASN A 4 29.25 1.25 17.02
C ASN A 4 29.48 1.24 15.49
N ALA A 5 29.74 2.41 14.89
CA ALA A 5 29.81 2.60 13.43
C ALA A 5 31.10 2.08 12.76
N ARG A 6 32.06 1.56 13.54
CA ARG A 6 33.39 1.17 13.04
C ARG A 6 33.41 0.02 12.02
N PRO A 7 32.60 -1.06 12.13
CA PRO A 7 32.66 -2.15 11.14
C PRO A 7 32.08 -1.73 9.78
N MET A 8 31.17 -0.76 9.77
CA MET A 8 30.45 -0.32 8.58
C MET A 8 31.25 0.67 7.73
N LYS A 9 32.06 1.51 8.39
CA LYS A 9 33.01 2.41 7.71
C LYS A 9 34.06 1.61 6.92
N ALA A 10 34.62 0.55 7.53
CA ALA A 10 35.60 -0.32 6.86
C ALA A 10 35.01 -1.02 5.62
N ALA A 11 33.77 -1.53 5.70
CA ALA A 11 33.10 -2.15 4.55
C ALA A 11 32.75 -1.14 3.44
N MET A 12 32.44 0.12 3.77
CA MET A 12 32.23 1.18 2.77
C MET A 12 33.56 1.62 2.14
N GLU A 13 34.64 1.71 2.92
CA GLU A 13 35.99 2.03 2.42
C GLU A 13 36.56 0.93 1.49
N THR A 14 36.15 -0.33 1.66
CA THR A 14 36.53 -1.43 0.73
C THR A 14 35.74 -1.39 -0.59
N ILE A 15 34.56 -0.76 -0.62
CA ILE A 15 33.68 -0.70 -1.82
C ILE A 15 33.89 0.61 -2.60
N LEU A 16 34.45 1.65 -1.96
CA LEU A 16 34.66 2.97 -2.54
C LEU A 16 36.10 3.23 -3.01
N ASP A 17 36.93 2.19 -3.15
CA ASP A 17 38.25 2.33 -3.76
C ASP A 17 38.10 2.47 -5.29
N PRO A 18 38.39 3.65 -5.89
CA PRO A 18 38.21 3.85 -7.31
C PRO A 18 39.41 3.28 -8.06
N LEU A 19 39.16 2.28 -8.90
CA LEU A 19 40.03 1.91 -10.04
C LEU A 19 41.49 1.58 -9.66
N ASN A 20 41.72 0.33 -9.25
CA ASN A 20 43.00 -0.32 -9.50
C ASN A 20 42.77 -1.61 -10.32
N LEU A 21 42.28 -1.42 -11.54
CA LEU A 21 42.33 -2.46 -12.57
C LEU A 21 43.71 -2.39 -13.22
N ASP A 22 44.47 -3.45 -13.01
CA ASP A 22 45.80 -3.68 -13.57
C ASP A 22 45.78 -3.61 -15.13
N PRO A 23 46.54 -2.69 -15.76
CA PRO A 23 46.60 -2.56 -17.22
C PRO A 23 47.32 -3.73 -17.94
N CYS A 24 47.88 -4.70 -17.19
CA CYS A 24 48.65 -5.81 -17.78
C CYS A 24 47.80 -6.93 -18.41
N MET A 25 46.48 -6.95 -18.18
CA MET A 25 45.63 -8.11 -18.55
C MET A 25 45.05 -8.05 -19.97
N LEU A 26 45.43 -7.08 -20.81
CA LEU A 26 44.86 -6.90 -22.16
C LEU A 26 45.77 -7.29 -23.33
N ARG A 27 46.87 -8.04 -23.13
CA ARG A 27 47.65 -8.58 -24.25
C ARG A 27 48.26 -9.96 -23.94
N ALA A 28 47.59 -11.03 -24.38
CA ALA A 28 48.23 -12.19 -25.00
C ALA A 28 47.19 -13.26 -25.45
N GLY A 29 47.14 -13.52 -26.75
CA GLY A 29 46.86 -14.82 -27.39
C GLY A 29 45.59 -15.58 -26.99
N ALA A 30 44.51 -15.42 -27.76
CA ALA A 30 43.36 -16.32 -27.73
C ALA A 30 43.71 -17.71 -28.33
N PRO A 31 43.48 -18.84 -27.63
CA PRO A 31 43.22 -20.11 -28.28
C PRO A 31 41.76 -20.15 -28.75
N LYS A 32 41.52 -20.70 -29.95
CA LYS A 32 40.19 -20.89 -30.55
C LYS A 32 39.18 -21.49 -29.56
N PRO A 33 37.96 -20.94 -29.42
CA PRO A 33 36.94 -21.56 -28.60
C PRO A 33 36.33 -22.75 -29.34
N ALA A 34 36.31 -23.91 -28.69
CA ALA A 34 35.41 -24.99 -29.03
C ALA A 34 33.97 -24.52 -28.76
N ALA A 35 33.11 -24.64 -29.76
CA ALA A 35 31.71 -24.27 -29.68
C ALA A 35 30.99 -25.12 -28.62
N ALA A 36 30.56 -24.48 -27.54
CA ALA A 36 29.50 -24.97 -26.68
C ALA A 36 28.37 -23.93 -26.70
N GLY A 37 27.30 -24.26 -27.41
CA GLY A 37 26.11 -23.42 -27.52
C GLY A 37 25.52 -23.11 -26.15
N LEU A 38 25.36 -21.82 -25.85
CA LEU A 38 24.64 -21.33 -24.69
C LEU A 38 23.15 -21.16 -25.03
N SER A 39 22.33 -21.53 -24.06
CA SER A 39 20.94 -21.92 -24.23
C SER A 39 19.97 -20.76 -24.43
N GLY A 40 19.36 -20.73 -25.61
CA GLY A 40 18.05 -20.08 -25.85
C GLY A 40 16.87 -20.83 -25.21
N ASP A 41 17.13 -21.91 -24.46
CA ASP A 41 16.10 -22.87 -24.05
C ASP A 41 15.27 -22.44 -22.83
N ILE A 42 15.79 -21.53 -22.00
CA ILE A 42 15.08 -21.06 -20.80
C ILE A 42 14.00 -20.02 -21.16
N LEU A 43 14.26 -19.17 -22.16
CA LEU A 43 13.26 -18.24 -22.68
C LEU A 43 12.20 -18.99 -23.52
N ARG A 44 12.61 -19.98 -24.33
CA ARG A 44 11.69 -20.86 -25.07
C ARG A 44 10.76 -21.67 -24.16
N ALA A 45 11.24 -22.16 -23.02
CA ALA A 45 10.39 -22.87 -22.06
C ALA A 45 9.35 -21.96 -21.38
N HIS A 46 9.67 -20.68 -21.19
CA HIS A 46 8.72 -19.70 -20.66
C HIS A 46 7.66 -19.31 -21.69
N ASP A 47 8.06 -19.12 -22.95
CA ASP A 47 7.14 -18.77 -24.04
C ASP A 47 6.22 -19.95 -24.37
N ALA A 48 6.72 -21.19 -24.40
CA ALA A 48 5.91 -22.40 -24.59
C ALA A 48 4.90 -22.64 -23.46
N TYR A 49 5.24 -22.27 -22.22
CA TYR A 49 4.31 -22.33 -21.08
C TYR A 49 3.19 -21.29 -21.19
N ASN A 50 3.50 -20.10 -21.72
CA ASN A 50 2.50 -19.05 -21.94
C ASN A 50 1.60 -19.37 -23.15
N GLU A 51 2.13 -19.99 -24.21
CA GLU A 51 1.35 -20.49 -25.35
C GLU A 51 0.40 -21.65 -24.92
N GLN A 52 0.84 -22.53 -24.02
CA GLN A 52 -0.03 -23.56 -23.43
C GLN A 52 -1.13 -23.01 -22.52
N GLN A 53 -0.93 -21.84 -21.91
CA GLN A 53 -1.96 -21.14 -21.13
C GLN A 53 -2.94 -20.34 -22.00
N ALA A 54 -2.54 -19.95 -23.21
CA ALA A 54 -3.38 -19.22 -24.16
C ALA A 54 -4.35 -20.13 -24.93
N ALA A 55 -4.09 -21.44 -24.99
CA ALA A 55 -5.02 -22.43 -25.55
C ALA A 55 -6.04 -22.86 -24.48
N GLY A 56 -7.19 -22.17 -24.42
CA GLY A 56 -8.25 -22.46 -23.45
C GLY A 56 -8.88 -23.87 -23.59
N PRO A 57 -9.43 -24.44 -22.50
CA PRO A 57 -10.05 -25.77 -22.54
C PRO A 57 -11.51 -25.72 -23.04
N LYS A 58 -11.82 -26.53 -24.05
CA LYS A 58 -13.19 -26.87 -24.48
C LYS A 58 -13.93 -27.67 -23.40
N ALA A 59 -15.19 -27.31 -23.19
CA ALA A 59 -16.14 -28.00 -22.33
C ALA A 59 -16.80 -29.23 -23.00
N ALA A 60 -17.35 -30.12 -22.14
CA ALA A 60 -18.27 -31.27 -22.34
C ALA A 60 -17.63 -32.63 -21.92
N ALA A 61 -18.25 -33.57 -21.20
CA ALA A 61 -19.56 -33.69 -20.53
C ALA A 61 -19.53 -34.88 -19.52
N LEU A 62 -20.46 -34.83 -18.54
CA LEU A 62 -21.17 -35.92 -17.82
C LEU A 62 -20.56 -37.34 -17.69
N SER A 63 -20.44 -37.84 -16.44
CA SER A 63 -21.17 -39.05 -15.97
C SER A 63 -21.12 -39.22 -14.43
N ALA A 64 -22.11 -39.92 -13.88
CA ALA A 64 -22.54 -39.96 -12.49
C ALA A 64 -21.86 -41.01 -11.59
N ARG A 65 -22.02 -40.83 -10.25
CA ARG A 65 -21.97 -41.76 -9.08
C ARG A 65 -21.29 -40.99 -7.94
N GLY A 66 -21.81 -40.74 -6.73
CA GLY A 66 -22.79 -41.41 -5.86
C GLY A 66 -22.09 -41.64 -4.50
N SER A 67 -22.55 -41.02 -3.40
CA SER A 67 -22.50 -41.58 -2.01
C SER A 67 -22.79 -40.52 -0.91
N THR A 68 -23.93 -40.69 -0.26
CA THR A 68 -24.24 -40.64 1.19
C THR A 68 -23.62 -39.61 2.15
N SER A 69 -24.55 -38.95 2.83
CA SER A 69 -24.49 -38.03 3.97
C SER A 69 -23.96 -38.63 5.28
N GLY A 70 -23.14 -37.87 6.01
CA GLY A 70 -22.77 -38.10 7.41
C GLY A 70 -23.19 -36.92 8.30
N SER A 71 -24.14 -37.18 9.21
CA SER A 71 -24.76 -36.22 10.13
C SER A 71 -23.96 -36.00 11.42
N LYS A 72 -24.06 -34.78 11.94
CA LYS A 72 -23.47 -34.27 13.18
C LYS A 72 -24.14 -34.90 14.41
N VAL A 73 -23.34 -35.33 15.40
CA VAL A 73 -23.81 -35.71 16.75
C VAL A 73 -23.61 -34.56 17.73
N ASN A 74 -24.59 -34.44 18.63
CA ASN A 74 -24.98 -33.26 19.38
C ASN A 74 -24.31 -33.21 20.76
N ARG A 75 -23.99 -32.00 21.22
CA ARG A 75 -23.22 -31.66 22.43
C ARG A 75 -24.03 -31.73 23.73
N ALA A 76 -25.17 -32.41 23.72
CA ALA A 76 -26.16 -32.41 24.79
C ALA A 76 -26.02 -33.58 25.79
N GLU A 77 -25.31 -34.67 25.45
CA GLU A 77 -25.21 -35.86 26.31
C GLU A 77 -24.09 -35.83 27.34
N LYS A 78 -23.17 -34.84 27.30
CA LYS A 78 -22.10 -34.71 28.31
C LYS A 78 -22.48 -33.94 29.57
N LYS A 79 -23.71 -33.41 29.64
CA LYS A 79 -24.18 -32.56 30.76
C LYS A 79 -25.07 -33.30 31.78
N ALA A 80 -25.31 -34.60 31.60
CA ALA A 80 -26.28 -35.34 32.42
C ALA A 80 -25.66 -36.37 33.39
N LEU A 81 -24.34 -36.36 33.63
CA LEU A 81 -23.69 -37.45 34.38
C LEU A 81 -22.75 -37.05 35.53
N SER A 82 -22.89 -35.87 36.14
CA SER A 82 -21.98 -35.49 37.24
C SER A 82 -22.62 -34.88 38.49
N GLU A 83 -23.93 -34.97 38.69
CA GLU A 83 -24.55 -34.51 39.95
C GLU A 83 -25.60 -35.50 40.46
N MET A 84 -25.19 -36.41 41.36
CA MET A 84 -25.98 -36.77 42.55
C MET A 84 -25.14 -37.57 43.57
N THR A 85 -25.40 -37.24 44.82
CA THR A 85 -24.61 -37.34 46.07
C THR A 85 -24.88 -38.61 46.89
N PHE A 86 -23.97 -38.99 47.81
CA PHE A 86 -24.29 -39.20 49.24
C PHE A 86 -23.07 -38.98 50.15
N ASN A 87 -23.32 -38.31 51.29
CA ASN A 87 -22.39 -37.90 52.35
C ASN A 87 -22.37 -38.94 53.48
N THR A 88 -21.26 -39.00 54.26
CA THR A 88 -21.33 -39.48 55.66
C THR A 88 -20.87 -38.40 56.66
N PRO A 89 -21.37 -38.43 57.92
CA PRO A 89 -21.35 -37.26 58.82
C PRO A 89 -20.05 -37.03 59.60
N LYS A 90 -19.01 -37.85 59.44
CA LYS A 90 -17.74 -37.71 60.19
C LYS A 90 -16.67 -36.85 59.51
N GLU A 91 -16.89 -36.38 58.27
CA GLU A 91 -15.94 -35.51 57.54
C GLU A 91 -16.26 -34.00 57.67
N LYS A 92 -17.27 -33.61 58.44
CA LYS A 92 -17.68 -32.20 58.58
C LYS A 92 -16.83 -31.37 59.56
N ALA A 93 -16.06 -31.99 60.45
CA ALA A 93 -15.26 -31.26 61.45
C ALA A 93 -13.86 -30.84 60.96
N ALA A 94 -13.29 -31.49 59.92
CA ALA A 94 -12.00 -31.12 59.33
C ALA A 94 -12.11 -30.10 58.17
N ARG A 95 -13.33 -29.64 57.84
CA ARG A 95 -13.60 -28.70 56.74
C ARG A 95 -13.62 -27.22 57.13
N TYR A 96 -13.49 -26.88 58.41
CA TYR A 96 -13.52 -25.48 58.85
C TYR A 96 -12.18 -24.74 58.78
N SER A 97 -11.04 -25.44 58.60
CA SER A 97 -9.72 -24.82 58.35
C SER A 97 -9.29 -24.85 56.87
N SER A 98 -9.91 -25.70 56.04
CA SER A 98 -9.63 -25.78 54.59
C SER A 98 -10.54 -24.88 53.73
N GLY A 99 -11.60 -24.32 54.30
CA GLY A 99 -12.49 -23.37 53.63
C GLY A 99 -11.82 -22.03 53.29
N LEU A 100 -10.88 -21.56 54.12
CA LEU A 100 -10.15 -20.32 53.87
C LEU A 100 -9.14 -20.50 52.72
N ILE A 101 -8.40 -21.62 52.72
CA ILE A 101 -7.44 -21.95 51.65
C ILE A 101 -8.15 -22.22 50.32
N ARG A 102 -9.34 -22.84 50.33
CA ARG A 102 -10.11 -23.09 49.09
C ARG A 102 -10.80 -21.84 48.55
N THR A 103 -11.18 -20.90 49.41
CA THR A 103 -11.71 -19.59 49.01
C THR A 103 -10.59 -18.72 48.43
N VAL A 104 -9.40 -18.77 49.02
CA VAL A 104 -8.19 -18.10 48.50
C VAL A 104 -7.71 -18.74 47.20
N ASP A 105 -7.72 -20.08 47.06
CA ASP A 105 -7.39 -20.78 45.81
C ASP A 105 -8.44 -20.52 44.70
N LEU A 106 -9.72 -20.32 45.05
CA LEU A 106 -10.76 -19.88 44.11
C LEU A 106 -10.58 -18.42 43.67
N LEU A 107 -10.11 -17.54 44.57
CA LEU A 107 -9.76 -16.15 44.25
C LEU A 107 -8.49 -16.08 43.39
N LEU A 108 -7.49 -16.95 43.63
CA LEU A 108 -6.26 -17.04 42.83
C LEU A 108 -6.46 -17.76 41.48
N ARG A 109 -7.41 -18.70 41.37
CA ARG A 109 -7.78 -19.36 40.11
C ARG A 109 -8.73 -18.54 39.25
N ARG A 110 -9.51 -17.62 39.82
CA ARG A 110 -10.10 -16.49 39.06
C ARG A 110 -9.02 -15.46 38.75
N ARG A 111 -8.04 -15.90 37.96
CA ARG A 111 -6.94 -15.08 37.43
C ARG A 111 -7.49 -13.88 36.67
N THR A 112 -7.55 -12.70 37.27
CA THR A 112 -7.30 -11.44 36.55
C THR A 112 -5.84 -11.44 36.14
N SER A 113 -5.48 -12.33 35.21
CA SER A 113 -4.16 -12.34 34.62
C SER A 113 -3.88 -10.94 34.06
N GLY A 114 -2.63 -10.49 34.03
CA GLY A 114 -2.30 -9.23 33.34
C GLY A 114 -2.79 -9.19 31.88
N ALA A 115 -3.17 -10.34 31.29
CA ALA A 115 -3.87 -10.42 30.01
C ALA A 115 -5.35 -9.99 30.07
N GLU A 116 -6.07 -10.27 31.15
CA GLU A 116 -7.46 -9.85 31.36
C GLU A 116 -7.54 -8.35 31.65
N VAL A 117 -6.64 -7.82 32.48
CA VAL A 117 -6.49 -6.36 32.69
C VAL A 117 -6.17 -5.66 31.36
N LYS A 118 -5.21 -6.18 30.58
CA LYS A 118 -4.90 -5.66 29.24
C LYS A 118 -6.08 -5.73 28.26
N LYS A 119 -6.89 -6.78 28.35
CA LYS A 119 -8.10 -6.94 27.52
C LYS A 119 -9.14 -5.87 27.90
N GLU A 120 -9.40 -5.67 29.18
CA GLU A 120 -10.35 -4.66 29.64
C GLU A 120 -9.87 -3.24 29.30
N LEU A 121 -8.58 -2.93 29.48
CA LEU A 121 -7.99 -1.65 29.06
C LEU A 121 -8.14 -1.40 27.55
N LYS A 122 -7.94 -2.45 26.73
CA LYS A 122 -8.12 -2.36 25.27
C LYS A 122 -9.58 -2.12 24.89
N ASP A 123 -10.51 -2.81 25.57
CA ASP A 123 -11.95 -2.64 25.32
C ASP A 123 -12.43 -1.24 25.72
N VAL A 124 -11.91 -0.66 26.82
CA VAL A 124 -12.23 0.70 27.27
C VAL A 124 -11.72 1.75 26.29
N ALA A 125 -10.49 1.60 25.79
CA ALA A 125 -9.96 2.49 24.76
C ALA A 125 -10.85 2.49 23.49
N GLY A 126 -11.39 1.33 23.10
CA GLY A 126 -12.35 1.25 22.01
C GLY A 126 -13.67 1.99 22.30
N ILE A 127 -14.21 1.84 23.51
CA ILE A 127 -15.45 2.51 23.92
C ILE A 127 -15.29 4.02 24.00
N LEU A 128 -14.16 4.51 24.51
CA LEU A 128 -13.86 5.94 24.60
C LEU A 128 -13.75 6.61 23.22
N MET A 129 -13.18 5.92 22.23
CA MET A 129 -13.11 6.42 20.85
C MET A 129 -14.49 6.59 20.21
N ASP A 130 -15.46 5.79 20.62
CA ASP A 130 -16.82 5.79 20.08
C ASP A 130 -17.80 6.66 20.91
N MET A 131 -17.35 7.26 22.01
CA MET A 131 -18.23 7.95 22.97
C MET A 131 -18.50 9.41 22.54
N PRO A 132 -19.77 9.84 22.44
CA PRO A 132 -20.11 11.20 22.02
C PRO A 132 -19.83 12.21 23.15
N GLN A 133 -19.63 13.48 22.77
CA GLN A 133 -19.35 14.59 23.69
C GLN A 133 -20.44 14.76 24.77
N CYS A 134 -21.71 14.46 24.47
CA CYS A 134 -22.79 14.54 25.45
C CYS A 134 -22.72 13.48 26.58
N ALA A 135 -21.76 12.56 26.52
CA ALA A 135 -21.51 11.53 27.53
C ALA A 135 -20.19 11.76 28.28
N GLU A 136 -19.75 13.02 28.39
CA GLU A 136 -18.44 13.40 28.95
C GLU A 136 -18.23 12.96 30.40
N GLU A 137 -19.27 12.97 31.23
CA GLU A 137 -19.19 12.45 32.61
C GLU A 137 -18.85 10.95 32.64
N LEU A 138 -19.44 10.16 31.73
CA LEU A 138 -19.20 8.72 31.63
C LEU A 138 -17.83 8.44 30.99
N ALA A 139 -17.40 9.28 30.05
CA ALA A 139 -16.05 9.26 29.48
C ALA A 139 -15.01 9.59 30.55
N GLY A 140 -15.29 10.56 31.42
CA GLY A 140 -14.50 10.90 32.61
C GLY A 140 -14.35 9.70 33.53
N ALA A 141 -15.47 9.10 33.95
CA ALA A 141 -15.46 7.93 34.82
C ALA A 141 -14.71 6.71 34.23
N LEU A 142 -14.78 6.50 32.90
CA LEU A 142 -14.00 5.49 32.19
C LEU A 142 -12.50 5.81 32.19
N ARG A 143 -12.13 7.07 31.92
CA ARG A 143 -10.73 7.53 31.94
C ARG A 143 -10.13 7.40 33.34
N ASP A 144 -10.87 7.78 34.38
CA ASP A 144 -10.44 7.68 35.77
C ASP A 144 -10.25 6.21 36.19
N SER A 145 -11.20 5.35 35.82
CA SER A 145 -11.10 3.92 36.11
C SER A 145 -9.98 3.24 35.30
N GLN A 146 -9.74 3.68 34.06
CA GLN A 146 -8.60 3.25 33.25
C GLN A 146 -7.27 3.69 33.87
N GLY A 147 -7.20 4.92 34.37
CA GLY A 147 -6.05 5.48 35.08
C GLY A 147 -5.75 4.71 36.36
N GLN A 148 -6.77 4.46 37.19
CA GLN A 148 -6.67 3.67 38.42
C GLN A 148 -6.17 2.25 38.14
N LEU A 149 -6.72 1.57 37.13
CA LEU A 149 -6.31 0.22 36.77
C LEU A 149 -4.89 0.17 36.18
N THR A 150 -4.48 1.23 35.45
CA THR A 150 -3.11 1.37 34.93
C THR A 150 -2.10 1.57 36.06
N ALA A 151 -2.44 2.39 37.06
CA ALA A 151 -1.61 2.62 38.24
C ALA A 151 -1.47 1.34 39.09
N LEU A 152 -2.56 0.62 39.36
CA LEU A 152 -2.53 -0.65 40.08
C LEU A 152 -1.74 -1.73 39.32
N ASN A 153 -1.89 -1.80 37.99
CA ASN A 153 -1.13 -2.75 37.17
C ASN A 153 0.37 -2.42 37.12
N ALA A 154 0.77 -1.15 37.33
CA ALA A 154 2.18 -0.77 37.43
C ALA A 154 2.82 -1.15 38.77
N GLN A 155 2.02 -1.33 39.83
CA GLN A 155 2.47 -1.82 41.14
C GLN A 155 2.72 -3.34 41.14
N LEU A 156 2.19 -4.07 40.15
CA LEU A 156 2.54 -5.48 39.97
C LEU A 156 3.99 -5.59 39.49
N PRO A 157 4.82 -6.47 40.08
CA PRO A 157 6.20 -6.66 39.66
C PRO A 157 6.26 -7.00 38.17
N GLY A 158 6.86 -6.10 37.40
CA GLY A 158 6.82 -6.12 35.95
C GLY A 158 7.68 -7.23 35.35
N GLY A 159 7.06 -8.33 34.96
CA GLY A 159 7.67 -9.30 34.05
C GLY A 159 7.89 -10.69 34.64
N PHE A 160 7.97 -11.67 33.75
CA PHE A 160 7.91 -13.12 33.96
C PHE A 160 9.11 -13.73 34.72
N LEU A 161 9.85 -12.94 35.50
CA LEU A 161 10.95 -13.42 36.33
C LEU A 161 10.61 -13.14 37.79
N LEU A 162 10.02 -14.14 38.43
CA LEU A 162 9.83 -14.28 39.88
C LEU A 162 11.20 -14.41 40.59
N SER A 163 12.11 -13.45 40.42
CA SER A 163 13.42 -13.46 41.09
C SER A 163 13.51 -12.49 42.26
N GLY A 164 12.43 -11.77 42.58
CA GLY A 164 12.26 -11.05 43.84
C GLY A 164 10.90 -11.44 44.41
N LEU A 165 10.88 -12.32 45.39
CA LEU A 165 9.65 -12.85 45.99
C LEU A 165 8.96 -11.75 46.80
N ALA A 166 8.04 -11.03 46.18
CA ALA A 166 6.97 -10.40 46.94
C ALA A 166 6.22 -11.52 47.67
N THR A 167 6.06 -11.39 48.98
CA THR A 167 5.37 -12.41 49.77
C THR A 167 3.89 -12.47 49.36
N PHE A 168 3.25 -13.60 49.60
CA PHE A 168 1.81 -13.75 49.37
C PHE A 168 1.00 -12.66 50.09
N GLU A 169 1.45 -12.28 51.28
CA GLU A 169 0.86 -11.23 52.12
C GLU A 169 0.96 -9.85 51.47
N GLU A 170 2.05 -9.55 50.77
CA GLU A 170 2.26 -8.28 50.05
C GLU A 170 1.40 -8.17 48.77
N LEU A 171 1.17 -9.29 48.08
CA LEU A 171 0.39 -9.29 46.83
C LEU A 171 -1.13 -9.34 47.04
N THR A 172 -1.58 -9.87 48.18
CA THR A 172 -3.01 -10.01 48.49
C THR A 172 -3.79 -8.69 48.44
N PRO A 173 -3.36 -7.59 49.10
CA PRO A 173 -4.09 -6.32 49.04
C PRO A 173 -4.13 -5.73 47.62
N ILE A 174 -3.02 -5.78 46.88
CA ILE A 174 -2.95 -5.28 45.49
C ILE A 174 -3.90 -6.06 44.58
N CYS A 175 -3.98 -7.39 44.74
CA CYS A 175 -4.91 -8.21 43.97
C CYS A 175 -6.38 -7.91 44.31
N ALA A 176 -6.69 -7.64 45.58
CA ALA A 176 -8.03 -7.25 46.00
C ALA A 176 -8.44 -5.89 45.38
N ASP A 177 -7.55 -4.91 45.39
CA ASP A 177 -7.79 -3.59 44.79
C ASP A 177 -7.96 -3.67 43.27
N ILE A 178 -7.18 -4.52 42.59
CA ILE A 178 -7.35 -4.80 41.16
C ILE A 178 -8.73 -5.43 40.88
N ALA A 179 -9.17 -6.39 41.70
CA ALA A 179 -10.48 -7.01 41.53
C ALA A 179 -11.62 -5.99 41.65
N VAL A 180 -11.56 -5.12 42.66
CA VAL A 180 -12.53 -4.02 42.86
C VAL A 180 -12.51 -3.04 41.68
N ALA A 181 -11.32 -2.65 41.21
CA ALA A 181 -11.17 -1.75 40.06
C ALA A 181 -11.70 -2.39 38.76
N VAL A 182 -11.48 -3.68 38.54
CA VAL A 182 -12.00 -4.42 37.38
C VAL A 182 -13.53 -4.52 37.43
N ASP A 183 -14.12 -4.80 38.59
CA ASP A 183 -15.58 -4.88 38.72
C ASP A 183 -16.25 -3.52 38.54
N LYS A 184 -15.67 -2.44 39.09
CA LYS A 184 -16.10 -1.06 38.82
C LYS A 184 -16.00 -0.72 37.33
N LEU A 185 -14.89 -1.09 36.67
CA LEU A 185 -14.70 -0.88 35.24
C LEU A 185 -15.71 -1.66 34.40
N ARG A 186 -16.03 -2.90 34.77
CA ARG A 186 -17.06 -3.72 34.11
C ARG A 186 -18.44 -3.11 34.22
N LEU A 187 -18.78 -2.56 35.38
CA LEU A 187 -20.05 -1.87 35.60
C LEU A 187 -20.16 -0.63 34.70
N ILE A 188 -19.15 0.25 34.72
CA ILE A 188 -19.11 1.48 33.91
C ILE A 188 -19.10 1.12 32.41
N LYS A 189 -18.38 0.08 32.01
CA LYS A 189 -18.39 -0.47 30.65
C LYS A 189 -19.77 -0.96 30.23
N GLY A 190 -20.48 -1.65 31.13
CA GLY A 190 -21.85 -2.08 30.91
C GLY A 190 -22.78 -0.89 30.68
N GLN A 191 -22.70 0.13 31.54
CA GLN A 191 -23.45 1.38 31.41
C GLN A 191 -23.12 2.12 30.12
N SER A 192 -21.84 2.20 29.75
CA SER A 192 -21.37 2.85 28.51
C SER A 192 -21.84 2.13 27.26
N LYS A 193 -21.82 0.79 27.25
CA LYS A 193 -22.39 -0.01 26.16
C LYS A 193 -23.90 0.13 26.08
N GLY A 194 -24.58 0.18 27.22
CA GLY A 194 -26.02 0.44 27.30
C GLY A 194 -26.38 1.81 26.74
N LEU A 195 -25.65 2.85 27.14
CA LEU A 195 -25.82 4.21 26.63
C LEU A 195 -25.49 4.31 25.14
N LEU A 196 -24.41 3.68 24.66
CA LEU A 196 -24.10 3.65 23.23
C LEU A 196 -25.16 2.89 22.43
N ALA A 197 -25.70 1.78 22.96
CA ALA A 197 -26.79 1.06 22.32
C ALA A 197 -28.08 1.89 22.29
N GLU A 198 -28.39 2.58 23.38
CA GLU A 198 -29.56 3.46 23.49
C GLU A 198 -29.39 4.71 22.63
N LEU A 199 -28.21 5.33 22.57
CA LEU A 199 -27.90 6.43 21.68
C LEU A 199 -27.93 5.99 20.23
N LYS A 200 -27.43 4.79 19.89
CA LYS A 200 -27.59 4.21 18.55
C LYS A 200 -29.06 3.93 18.23
N LYS A 201 -29.85 3.47 19.20
CA LYS A 201 -31.29 3.25 19.07
C LYS A 201 -32.05 4.57 18.95
N ARG A 202 -31.65 5.62 19.67
CA ARG A 202 -32.19 6.98 19.59
C ARG A 202 -31.71 7.72 18.35
N LEU A 203 -30.52 7.46 17.84
CA LEU A 203 -30.06 7.92 16.53
C LEU A 203 -30.83 7.19 15.42
N ALA A 204 -31.09 5.89 15.57
CA ALA A 204 -31.93 5.13 14.65
C ALA A 204 -33.41 5.52 14.75
N GLY A 205 -33.88 5.93 15.93
CA GLY A 205 -35.24 6.36 16.22
C GLY A 205 -35.49 7.84 15.92
N ALA A 206 -34.50 8.72 16.13
CA ALA A 206 -34.51 10.11 15.66
C ALA A 206 -34.22 10.17 14.15
N ALA A 207 -33.66 9.11 13.56
CA ALA A 207 -33.56 8.96 12.11
C ALA A 207 -34.90 8.66 11.41
N THR A 208 -36.01 8.51 12.13
CA THR A 208 -37.34 8.70 11.53
C THR A 208 -37.69 10.19 11.35
N ALA A 209 -36.85 11.09 11.86
CA ALA A 209 -36.85 12.53 11.67
C ALA A 209 -35.45 13.05 11.24
N GLY A 210 -34.89 12.53 10.14
CA GLY A 210 -33.85 13.24 9.35
C GLY A 210 -32.39 12.77 9.44
N ASP A 211 -31.85 12.38 8.27
CA ASP A 211 -30.48 12.56 7.75
C ASP A 211 -29.23 11.82 8.28
N ALA A 212 -29.11 11.39 9.53
CA ALA A 212 -27.82 10.80 9.97
C ALA A 212 -27.54 9.36 9.47
N THR A 213 -28.59 8.57 9.19
CA THR A 213 -28.48 7.17 8.74
C THR A 213 -27.94 7.03 7.31
N ILE A 214 -28.13 8.04 6.46
CA ILE A 214 -27.71 8.07 5.06
C ILE A 214 -26.18 8.16 4.95
N THR A 215 -25.55 8.95 5.81
CA THR A 215 -24.09 9.13 5.88
C THR A 215 -23.38 7.83 6.28
N VAL A 216 -23.89 7.12 7.30
CA VAL A 216 -23.31 5.85 7.77
C VAL A 216 -23.52 4.71 6.76
N THR A 217 -24.66 4.67 6.06
CA THR A 217 -24.90 3.66 5.01
C THR A 217 -24.02 3.88 3.77
N SER A 218 -23.56 5.11 3.51
CA SER A 218 -22.68 5.43 2.39
C SER A 218 -21.26 4.85 2.54
N GLU A 219 -20.65 4.94 3.72
CA GLU A 219 -19.33 4.34 4.00
C GLU A 219 -19.41 2.81 4.13
N LEU A 220 -20.50 2.29 4.71
CA LEU A 220 -20.69 0.85 4.93
C LEU A 220 -21.29 0.11 3.73
N GLY A 221 -21.67 0.82 2.68
CA GLY A 221 -22.09 0.28 1.38
C GLY A 221 -23.33 -0.62 1.41
N ASP A 222 -24.05 -0.68 2.53
CA ASP A 222 -25.30 -1.43 2.68
C ASP A 222 -26.48 -0.47 2.72
N ILE A 223 -26.63 0.33 1.65
CA ILE A 223 -27.83 1.12 1.42
C ILE A 223 -29.08 0.23 1.27
N TYR A 224 -28.91 -1.07 1.01
CA TYR A 224 -30.00 -1.98 0.68
C TYR A 224 -30.79 -2.43 1.90
N SER A 225 -30.19 -2.39 3.09
CA SER A 225 -30.89 -2.60 4.36
C SER A 225 -31.58 -1.34 4.89
N SER A 226 -31.45 -0.19 4.20
CA SER A 226 -32.11 1.06 4.61
C SER A 226 -33.63 0.95 4.50
N PRO A 227 -34.39 1.08 5.60
CA PRO A 227 -35.86 1.09 5.56
C PRO A 227 -36.41 2.19 4.66
N VAL A 228 -35.67 3.30 4.53
CA VAL A 228 -36.00 4.48 3.71
C VAL A 228 -36.04 4.15 2.21
N LEU A 229 -35.35 3.09 1.78
CA LEU A 229 -35.29 2.64 0.39
C LEU A 229 -36.07 1.34 0.14
N SER A 230 -36.83 0.86 1.14
CA SER A 230 -37.56 -0.41 1.08
C SER A 230 -38.62 -0.48 -0.03
N GLY A 231 -39.17 0.66 -0.45
CA GLY A 231 -40.20 0.77 -1.50
C GLY A 231 -39.69 0.63 -2.95
N TYR A 232 -38.38 0.50 -3.18
CA TYR A 232 -37.82 0.35 -4.54
C TYR A 232 -37.48 -1.12 -4.82
N ASN A 233 -38.04 -1.65 -5.90
CA ASN A 233 -37.98 -3.08 -6.25
C ASN A 233 -36.65 -3.54 -6.84
N SER A 234 -35.83 -2.62 -7.35
CA SER A 234 -34.53 -2.95 -7.95
C SER A 234 -33.37 -2.23 -7.26
N ARG A 235 -32.20 -2.86 -7.32
CA ARG A 235 -30.95 -2.34 -6.76
C ARG A 235 -30.58 -0.98 -7.35
N SER A 236 -30.68 -0.85 -8.67
CA SER A 236 -30.38 0.38 -9.40
C SER A 236 -31.36 1.51 -9.08
N LEU A 237 -32.65 1.20 -8.89
CA LEU A 237 -33.64 2.21 -8.47
C LEU A 237 -33.36 2.73 -7.05
N ARG A 238 -32.97 1.83 -6.12
CA ARG A 238 -32.55 2.23 -4.76
C ARG A 238 -31.34 3.15 -4.80
N GLU A 239 -30.37 2.87 -5.66
CA GLU A 239 -29.17 3.69 -5.83
C GLU A 239 -29.49 5.06 -6.43
N GLY A 240 -30.28 5.10 -7.50
CA GLY A 240 -30.71 6.37 -8.11
C GLY A 240 -31.49 7.26 -7.13
N GLU A 241 -32.39 6.67 -6.33
CA GLU A 241 -33.10 7.42 -5.28
C GLU A 241 -32.15 7.90 -4.19
N PHE A 242 -31.26 7.03 -3.70
CA PHE A 242 -30.27 7.39 -2.70
C PHE A 242 -29.45 8.60 -3.15
N HIS A 243 -28.92 8.57 -4.37
CA HIS A 243 -28.12 9.65 -4.92
C HIS A 243 -28.92 10.95 -5.07
N ARG A 244 -30.18 10.86 -5.50
CA ARG A 244 -31.07 12.02 -5.60
C ARG A 244 -31.32 12.67 -4.24
N ARG A 245 -31.59 11.87 -3.20
CA ARG A 245 -31.84 12.39 -1.84
C ARG A 245 -30.59 12.99 -1.22
N VAL A 246 -29.46 12.29 -1.33
CA VAL A 246 -28.15 12.76 -0.85
C VAL A 246 -27.75 14.08 -1.51
N ALA A 247 -27.91 14.19 -2.83
CA ALA A 247 -27.62 15.42 -3.56
C ALA A 247 -28.62 16.54 -3.19
N GLY A 248 -29.91 16.24 -3.10
CA GLY A 248 -30.96 17.19 -2.72
C GLY A 248 -30.81 17.74 -1.30
N ALA A 249 -30.33 16.92 -0.36
CA ALA A 249 -29.98 17.34 1.00
C ALA A 249 -28.61 18.03 1.09
N GLY A 250 -27.90 18.18 -0.03
CA GLY A 250 -26.60 18.84 -0.07
C GLY A 250 -25.48 18.04 0.60
N PHE A 251 -25.58 16.72 0.76
CA PHE A 251 -24.51 15.90 1.31
C PHE A 251 -23.44 15.51 0.29
N ALA A 252 -23.76 15.54 -1.01
CA ALA A 252 -22.79 15.32 -2.09
C ALA A 252 -22.40 16.63 -2.80
N LEU A 253 -21.25 16.60 -3.47
CA LEU A 253 -20.96 17.61 -4.50
C LEU A 253 -21.95 17.44 -5.65
N ASN A 254 -22.49 18.56 -6.14
CA ASN A 254 -23.42 18.56 -7.27
C ASN A 254 -22.63 18.48 -8.58
N VAL A 255 -22.08 17.29 -8.86
CA VAL A 255 -21.35 16.98 -10.10
C VAL A 255 -22.10 15.86 -10.81
N ARG A 256 -22.49 16.09 -12.06
CA ARG A 256 -23.10 15.07 -12.90
C ARG A 256 -22.03 14.45 -13.81
N PRO A 257 -21.94 13.11 -13.90
CA PRO A 257 -21.12 12.47 -14.91
C PRO A 257 -21.57 12.86 -16.33
N VAL A 258 -20.59 13.04 -17.21
CA VAL A 258 -20.78 13.13 -18.66
C VAL A 258 -20.60 11.73 -19.24
N TRP A 259 -21.39 11.38 -20.25
CA TRP A 259 -21.31 10.09 -20.92
C TRP A 259 -20.46 10.21 -22.18
N VAL A 260 -19.44 9.36 -22.27
CA VAL A 260 -18.50 9.33 -23.40
C VAL A 260 -18.71 8.06 -24.18
N ASP A 261 -18.95 8.19 -25.49
CA ASP A 261 -19.01 7.06 -26.41
C ASP A 261 -17.61 6.44 -26.52
N CYS A 262 -17.49 5.20 -26.07
CA CYS A 262 -16.23 4.47 -26.04
C CYS A 262 -16.35 3.20 -26.89
N PRO A 263 -15.36 2.90 -27.76
CA PRO A 263 -15.31 1.59 -28.38
C PRO A 263 -15.04 0.56 -27.29
N ILE A 264 -15.84 -0.50 -27.24
CA ILE A 264 -15.69 -1.60 -26.28
C ILE A 264 -15.64 -2.94 -27.01
N CYS A 265 -15.07 -3.93 -26.33
CA CYS A 265 -15.14 -5.33 -26.76
C CYS A 265 -16.33 -5.99 -26.07
N THR A 266 -17.23 -6.61 -26.83
CA THR A 266 -18.33 -7.41 -26.28
C THR A 266 -17.82 -8.78 -25.80
N GLU A 267 -18.69 -9.57 -25.16
CA GLU A 267 -18.35 -10.95 -24.77
C GLU A 267 -18.11 -11.87 -25.99
N GLU A 268 -18.56 -11.47 -27.17
CA GLU A 268 -18.41 -12.19 -28.44
C GLU A 268 -17.21 -11.71 -29.26
N ASP A 269 -16.30 -10.94 -28.63
CA ASP A 269 -15.17 -10.25 -29.26
C ASP A 269 -15.57 -9.29 -30.41
N GLU A 270 -16.83 -8.86 -30.45
CA GLU A 270 -17.31 -7.84 -31.39
C GLU A 270 -16.98 -6.43 -30.88
N VAL A 271 -16.75 -5.50 -31.82
CA VAL A 271 -16.55 -4.09 -31.50
C VAL A 271 -17.91 -3.41 -31.44
N ASP A 272 -18.23 -2.84 -30.28
CA ASP A 272 -19.44 -2.05 -30.05
C ASP A 272 -19.07 -0.65 -29.51
N ILE A 273 -20.03 0.27 -29.50
CA ILE A 273 -19.90 1.59 -28.88
C ILE A 273 -20.78 1.62 -27.64
N SER A 274 -20.16 1.83 -26.48
CA SER A 274 -20.87 1.94 -25.22
C SER A 274 -20.58 3.27 -24.53
N GLN A 275 -21.60 3.80 -23.86
CA GLN A 275 -21.48 5.03 -23.09
C GLN A 275 -20.92 4.75 -21.70
N LEU A 276 -19.73 5.31 -21.44
CA LEU A 276 -19.08 5.22 -20.13
C LEU A 276 -19.12 6.57 -19.41
N PRO A 277 -19.42 6.58 -18.09
CA PRO A 277 -19.53 7.83 -17.34
C PRO A 277 -18.13 8.37 -16.94
N VAL A 278 -17.97 9.68 -17.07
CA VAL A 278 -16.76 10.43 -16.73
C VAL A 278 -17.13 11.66 -15.89
N LEU A 279 -16.49 11.87 -14.75
CA LEU A 279 -16.51 13.11 -14.00
C LEU A 279 -15.45 14.05 -14.56
N LEU A 280 -15.88 15.04 -15.35
CA LEU A 280 -14.95 16.03 -15.90
C LEU A 280 -14.25 16.81 -14.77
N PRO A 281 -12.90 16.91 -14.78
CA PRO A 281 -12.14 17.70 -13.81
C PRO A 281 -12.70 19.11 -13.57
N SER A 282 -13.19 19.78 -14.62
CA SER A 282 -13.78 21.12 -14.57
C SER A 282 -15.05 21.19 -13.75
N ALA A 283 -15.91 20.19 -13.90
CA ALA A 283 -17.16 20.08 -13.16
C ALA A 283 -16.88 19.81 -11.68
N VAL A 284 -15.91 18.94 -11.38
CA VAL A 284 -15.47 18.67 -10.00
C VAL A 284 -14.89 19.93 -9.36
N ALA A 285 -13.95 20.61 -10.04
CA ALA A 285 -13.34 21.83 -9.55
C ALA A 285 -14.38 22.94 -9.33
N SER A 286 -15.32 23.11 -10.26
CA SER A 286 -16.42 24.08 -10.13
C SER A 286 -17.28 23.79 -8.91
N ALA A 287 -17.66 22.52 -8.67
CA ALA A 287 -18.44 22.14 -7.50
C ALA A 287 -17.68 22.36 -6.17
N LEU A 288 -16.37 22.10 -6.16
CA LEU A 288 -15.51 22.37 -5.00
C LEU A 288 -15.37 23.87 -4.72
N LEU A 289 -15.38 24.71 -5.76
CA LEU A 289 -15.37 26.17 -5.64
C LEU A 289 -16.71 26.71 -5.15
N THR A 290 -17.82 26.28 -5.74
CA THR A 290 -19.17 26.69 -5.32
C THR A 290 -19.46 26.31 -3.87
N SER A 291 -18.94 25.17 -3.41
CA SER A 291 -19.06 24.73 -2.01
C SER A 291 -18.09 25.43 -1.04
N LYS A 292 -17.22 26.31 -1.53
CA LYS A 292 -16.13 26.98 -0.78
C LYS A 292 -15.09 26.02 -0.17
N LEU A 293 -15.24 24.71 -0.36
CA LEU A 293 -14.32 23.72 0.18
C LEU A 293 -12.91 23.93 -0.38
N LEU A 294 -12.76 24.19 -1.68
CA LEU A 294 -11.43 24.38 -2.27
C LEU A 294 -10.68 25.59 -1.66
N GLN A 295 -11.38 26.68 -1.41
CA GLN A 295 -10.81 27.89 -0.81
C GLN A 295 -10.38 27.65 0.64
N GLN A 296 -11.19 26.90 1.39
CA GLN A 296 -10.89 26.58 2.79
C GLN A 296 -9.73 25.59 2.91
N VAL A 297 -9.53 24.75 1.90
CA VAL A 297 -8.51 23.72 1.89
C VAL A 297 -7.14 24.28 1.49
N ILE A 298 -7.13 25.28 0.61
CA ILE A 298 -5.94 26.08 0.30
C ILE A 298 -5.85 27.21 1.33
N VAL A 299 -5.60 26.84 2.59
CA VAL A 299 -5.52 27.79 3.72
C VAL A 299 -4.36 28.77 3.51
N ASP A 300 -3.23 28.28 3.02
CA ASP A 300 -2.03 29.07 2.76
C ASP A 300 -1.63 28.99 1.29
N ARG A 301 -1.88 30.09 0.57
CA ARG A 301 -1.53 30.21 -0.86
C ARG A 301 -0.04 30.36 -1.10
N SER A 302 0.74 30.79 -0.10
CA SER A 302 2.17 30.96 -0.24
C SER A 302 2.90 29.64 -0.55
N HIS A 303 2.34 28.52 -0.08
CA HIS A 303 2.82 27.18 -0.43
C HIS A 303 2.67 26.86 -1.93
N LEU A 304 1.62 27.36 -2.60
CA LEU A 304 1.46 27.20 -4.05
C LEU A 304 2.51 28.00 -4.81
N ARG A 305 2.76 29.24 -4.39
CA ARG A 305 3.83 30.06 -4.97
C ARG A 305 5.19 29.37 -4.83
N LEU A 306 5.56 28.93 -3.63
CA LEU A 306 6.81 28.20 -3.39
C LEU A 306 6.89 26.92 -4.24
N TYR A 307 5.79 26.18 -4.33
CA TYR A 307 5.72 24.98 -5.17
C TYR A 307 6.01 25.30 -6.65
N TRP A 308 5.39 26.34 -7.20
CA TRP A 308 5.60 26.73 -8.60
C TRP A 308 6.98 27.31 -8.86
N GLN A 309 7.55 28.07 -7.92
CA GLN A 309 8.93 28.57 -8.04
C GLN A 309 9.93 27.43 -8.25
N HIS A 310 9.75 26.29 -7.58
CA HIS A 310 10.58 25.11 -7.84
C HIS A 310 10.17 24.36 -9.11
N MET A 311 8.87 24.16 -9.35
CA MET A 311 8.40 23.37 -10.49
C MET A 311 8.69 23.99 -11.84
N LEU A 312 8.61 25.32 -11.96
CA LEU A 312 8.88 26.01 -13.23
C LEU A 312 10.34 25.86 -13.67
N LEU A 313 11.25 25.50 -12.77
CA LEU A 313 12.63 25.12 -13.12
C LEU A 313 12.67 23.86 -13.99
N ASP A 314 11.75 22.92 -13.79
CA ASP A 314 11.64 21.71 -14.63
C ASP A 314 10.97 21.99 -15.99
N TYR A 315 10.18 23.07 -16.08
CA TYR A 315 9.35 23.41 -17.22
C TYR A 315 9.51 24.89 -17.60
N PRO A 316 10.67 25.32 -18.12
CA PRO A 316 10.95 26.72 -18.40
C PRO A 316 10.07 27.33 -19.50
N ARG A 317 9.35 26.51 -20.27
CA ARG A 317 8.40 26.93 -21.31
C ARG A 317 6.95 26.93 -20.84
N HIS A 318 6.70 26.66 -19.57
CA HIS A 318 5.36 26.65 -19.02
C HIS A 318 4.79 28.06 -18.99
N GLU A 319 3.51 28.23 -19.38
CA GLU A 319 2.88 29.55 -19.49
C GLU A 319 2.91 30.38 -18.20
N LEU A 320 2.93 29.72 -17.04
CA LEU A 320 3.06 30.37 -15.73
C LEU A 320 4.41 31.07 -15.51
N CYS A 321 5.45 30.77 -16.29
CA CYS A 321 6.73 31.50 -16.23
C CYS A 321 6.57 32.99 -16.57
N ASP A 322 5.63 33.31 -17.45
CA ASP A 322 5.39 34.69 -17.93
C ASP A 322 4.29 35.41 -17.14
N GLN A 323 3.70 34.73 -16.13
CA GLN A 323 2.60 35.27 -15.33
C GLN A 323 3.13 35.99 -14.08
N PRO A 324 2.44 37.05 -13.60
CA PRO A 324 2.74 37.66 -12.30
C PRO A 324 2.74 36.65 -11.15
N GLU A 325 3.56 36.88 -10.11
CA GLU A 325 3.66 35.96 -8.96
C GLU A 325 2.31 35.68 -8.27
N GLU A 326 1.40 36.65 -8.27
CA GLU A 326 0.05 36.53 -7.73
C GLU A 326 -0.78 35.42 -8.41
N ASN A 327 -0.47 35.10 -9.67
CA ASN A 327 -1.11 34.01 -10.40
C ASN A 327 -0.59 32.64 -9.95
N LEU A 328 0.65 32.55 -9.44
CA LEU A 328 1.20 31.30 -8.90
C LEU A 328 0.46 30.87 -7.62
N GLU A 329 -0.01 31.82 -6.83
CA GLU A 329 -0.84 31.59 -5.65
C GLU A 329 -2.25 31.05 -5.98
N ARG A 330 -2.64 31.13 -7.26
CA ARG A 330 -3.94 30.69 -7.78
C ARG A 330 -3.80 29.48 -8.71
N ALA A 331 -2.58 29.05 -9.01
CA ALA A 331 -2.30 27.89 -9.84
C ALA A 331 -2.28 26.62 -8.99
N ILE A 332 -3.25 25.74 -9.19
CA ILE A 332 -3.37 24.48 -8.45
C ILE A 332 -2.71 23.36 -9.27
N PRO A 333 -1.68 22.69 -8.72
CA PRO A 333 -1.05 21.56 -9.39
C PRO A 333 -1.95 20.33 -9.33
N ILE A 334 -2.11 19.67 -10.48
CA ILE A 334 -2.91 18.47 -10.69
C ILE A 334 -1.99 17.31 -11.03
N VAL A 335 -2.11 16.22 -10.27
CA VAL A 335 -1.50 14.95 -10.63
C VAL A 335 -2.57 14.02 -11.16
N LEU A 336 -2.40 13.59 -12.41
CA LEU A 336 -3.17 12.50 -12.99
C LEU A 336 -2.54 11.18 -12.57
N TRP A 337 -3.38 10.29 -12.09
CA TRP A 337 -2.96 8.96 -11.70
C TRP A 337 -3.91 7.91 -12.26
N GLY A 338 -3.41 6.72 -12.57
CA GLY A 338 -4.28 5.57 -12.80
C GLY A 338 -3.67 4.22 -12.45
N ASP A 339 -4.53 3.22 -12.41
CA ASP A 339 -4.20 1.85 -12.01
C ASP A 339 -4.99 0.79 -12.77
N GLU A 340 -4.37 -0.38 -12.88
CA GLU A 340 -4.93 -1.61 -13.39
C GLU A 340 -5.40 -2.52 -12.24
N GLY A 341 -6.38 -2.05 -11.47
CA GLY A 341 -7.03 -2.88 -10.46
C GLY A 341 -7.58 -4.18 -11.08
N THR A 342 -7.74 -5.24 -10.27
CA THR A 342 -8.03 -6.63 -10.70
C THR A 342 -9.31 -6.85 -11.54
N SER A 343 -10.05 -5.81 -11.90
CA SER A 343 -11.23 -5.88 -12.79
C SER A 343 -11.69 -4.52 -13.32
N ASN A 344 -11.22 -3.41 -12.74
CA ASN A 344 -11.62 -2.06 -13.11
C ASN A 344 -10.40 -1.15 -13.06
N ARG A 345 -10.25 -0.32 -14.09
CA ARG A 345 -9.28 0.78 -14.04
C ARG A 345 -9.93 2.03 -13.52
N MET A 346 -9.15 2.79 -12.77
CA MET A 346 -9.55 4.09 -12.26
C MET A 346 -8.49 5.10 -12.67
N VAL A 347 -8.95 6.28 -13.08
CA VAL A 347 -8.10 7.46 -13.22
C VAL A 347 -8.56 8.50 -12.22
N ASP A 348 -7.62 9.19 -11.60
CA ASP A 348 -7.85 10.11 -10.50
C ASP A 348 -7.06 11.42 -10.67
N VAL A 349 -7.63 12.51 -10.15
CA VAL A 349 -7.04 13.84 -10.03
C VAL A 349 -6.77 14.18 -8.56
N SER A 350 -5.49 14.37 -8.23
CA SER A 350 -5.04 14.74 -6.89
C SER A 350 -4.84 16.24 -6.74
N LEU A 351 -5.61 16.89 -5.87
CA LEU A 351 -5.47 18.32 -5.51
C LEU A 351 -4.53 18.56 -4.30
N LEU A 352 -4.40 17.56 -3.42
CA LEU A 352 -3.61 17.61 -2.18
C LEU A 352 -3.01 16.22 -1.91
N ARG A 353 -2.18 16.06 -0.87
CA ARG A 353 -1.53 14.77 -0.60
C ARG A 353 -1.62 14.22 0.79
N HIS A 354 -2.05 14.99 1.77
CA HIS A 354 -1.97 14.55 3.16
C HIS A 354 -3.12 13.61 3.57
N ASN A 355 -4.20 13.55 2.78
CA ASN A 355 -5.32 12.64 3.02
C ASN A 355 -5.77 12.01 1.69
N SER A 356 -5.56 10.70 1.52
CA SER A 356 -5.91 10.00 0.28
C SER A 356 -7.41 10.08 -0.06
N LYS A 357 -8.30 10.12 0.93
CA LYS A 357 -9.74 10.16 0.66
C LYS A 357 -10.28 11.55 0.35
N ALA A 358 -9.65 12.59 0.91
CA ALA A 358 -10.07 13.97 0.69
C ALA A 358 -9.46 14.57 -0.58
N SER A 359 -8.30 14.06 -1.01
CA SER A 359 -7.51 14.68 -2.05
C SER A 359 -7.61 14.04 -3.43
N ARG A 360 -8.17 12.83 -3.50
CA ARG A 360 -8.28 12.01 -4.69
C ARG A 360 -9.69 12.12 -5.27
N ASN A 361 -9.77 12.46 -6.55
CA ASN A 361 -10.99 12.63 -7.32
C ASN A 361 -11.01 11.63 -8.47
N ILE A 362 -11.81 10.55 -8.36
CA ILE A 362 -12.00 9.59 -9.45
C ILE A 362 -12.64 10.31 -10.63
N VAL A 363 -11.98 10.28 -11.78
CA VAL A 363 -12.44 10.86 -13.03
C VAL A 363 -13.29 9.86 -13.80
N PHE A 364 -12.86 8.60 -13.89
CA PHE A 364 -13.67 7.51 -14.45
C PHE A 364 -13.28 6.16 -13.85
N ALA A 365 -14.18 5.20 -14.01
CA ALA A 365 -13.90 3.79 -13.78
C ALA A 365 -14.36 2.97 -14.99
N CYS A 366 -13.50 2.09 -15.50
CA CYS A 366 -13.82 1.27 -16.69
C CYS A 366 -13.50 -0.21 -16.41
N PRO A 367 -14.45 -1.14 -16.66
CA PRO A 367 -14.19 -2.58 -16.56
C PRO A 367 -13.12 -3.03 -17.55
N THR A 368 -12.19 -3.86 -17.10
CA THR A 368 -11.08 -4.32 -17.95
C THR A 368 -11.53 -5.23 -19.11
N ASN A 369 -12.69 -5.89 -18.97
CA ASN A 369 -13.29 -6.69 -20.04
C ASN A 369 -14.00 -5.84 -21.11
N ALA A 370 -14.25 -4.55 -20.84
CA ALA A 370 -14.80 -3.64 -21.84
C ALA A 370 -13.71 -3.08 -22.78
N TYR A 371 -12.44 -3.44 -22.57
CA TYR A 371 -11.34 -2.89 -23.36
C TYR A 371 -11.29 -3.42 -24.78
N MET A 372 -11.36 -2.51 -25.73
CA MET A 372 -11.02 -2.74 -27.13
C MET A 372 -9.54 -2.37 -27.33
N ILE A 373 -8.72 -3.39 -27.59
CA ILE A 373 -7.31 -3.22 -27.94
C ILE A 373 -7.17 -3.36 -29.46
N HIS A 374 -6.78 -2.29 -30.14
CA HIS A 374 -6.47 -2.30 -31.58
C HIS A 374 -5.00 -1.90 -31.77
N GLN A 375 -4.23 -2.70 -32.50
CA GLN A 375 -2.80 -2.43 -32.78
C GLN A 375 -1.97 -2.12 -31.51
N LYS A 376 -2.21 -2.86 -30.41
CA LYS A 376 -1.60 -2.66 -29.08
C LYS A 376 -1.99 -1.36 -28.36
N VAL A 377 -2.89 -0.57 -28.93
CA VAL A 377 -3.45 0.64 -28.32
C VAL A 377 -4.80 0.30 -27.67
N ASN A 378 -5.01 0.76 -26.44
CA ASN A 378 -6.28 0.59 -25.73
C ASN A 378 -7.25 1.72 -26.11
N GLN A 379 -8.03 1.49 -27.17
CA GLN A 379 -8.89 2.51 -27.79
C GLN A 379 -9.99 2.99 -26.82
N THR A 380 -10.52 2.10 -25.97
CA THR A 380 -11.47 2.46 -24.91
C THR A 380 -10.86 3.47 -23.93
N LEU A 381 -9.64 3.20 -23.46
CA LEU A 381 -8.94 4.10 -22.54
C LEU A 381 -8.57 5.43 -23.23
N GLN A 382 -8.15 5.40 -24.49
CA GLN A 382 -7.83 6.62 -25.24
C GLN A 382 -9.06 7.52 -25.41
N ALA A 383 -10.25 6.96 -25.67
CA ALA A 383 -11.49 7.72 -25.75
C ALA A 383 -11.82 8.43 -24.42
N LEU A 384 -11.71 7.72 -23.30
CA LEU A 384 -11.91 8.29 -21.96
C LEU A 384 -10.88 9.39 -21.66
N LEU A 385 -9.59 9.13 -21.91
CA LEU A 385 -8.51 10.11 -21.66
C LEU A 385 -8.61 11.33 -22.57
N ARG A 386 -9.16 11.19 -23.79
CA ARG A 386 -9.42 12.33 -24.69
C ARG A 386 -10.47 13.27 -24.11
N ALA A 387 -11.57 12.75 -23.56
CA ALA A 387 -12.56 13.59 -22.87
C ALA A 387 -11.95 14.34 -21.68
N VAL A 388 -11.08 13.67 -20.90
CA VAL A 388 -10.36 14.29 -19.79
C VAL A 388 -9.37 15.35 -20.26
N GLN A 389 -8.60 15.07 -21.31
CA GLN A 389 -7.65 16.03 -21.86
C GLN A 389 -8.35 17.27 -22.41
N GLN A 390 -9.41 17.11 -23.21
CA GLN A 390 -10.17 18.23 -23.76
C GLN A 390 -10.70 19.15 -22.65
N ASP A 391 -11.16 18.56 -21.55
CA ASP A 391 -11.61 19.31 -20.38
C ASP A 391 -10.47 20.06 -19.69
N PHE A 392 -9.27 19.47 -19.60
CA PHE A 392 -8.09 20.20 -19.11
C PHE A 392 -7.65 21.34 -20.03
N VAL A 393 -7.74 21.17 -21.35
CA VAL A 393 -7.44 22.25 -22.29
C VAL A 393 -8.41 23.42 -22.10
N ALA A 394 -9.70 23.12 -21.92
CA ALA A 394 -10.70 24.13 -21.60
C ALA A 394 -10.43 24.81 -20.24
N LEU A 395 -10.02 24.04 -19.24
CA LEU A 395 -9.68 24.56 -17.90
C LEU A 395 -8.43 25.41 -17.85
N ALA A 396 -7.44 25.14 -18.70
CA ALA A 396 -6.23 25.94 -18.79
C ALA A 396 -6.53 27.40 -19.19
N GLN A 397 -7.65 27.62 -19.92
CA GLN A 397 -8.15 28.96 -20.24
C GLN A 397 -8.73 29.70 -19.00
N GLY A 398 -8.83 29.01 -17.86
CA GLY A 398 -9.05 29.59 -16.53
C GLY A 398 -10.45 29.38 -15.97
N LEU A 399 -10.52 29.10 -14.65
CA LEU A 399 -11.72 29.35 -13.85
C LEU A 399 -11.58 30.75 -13.23
N GLN A 400 -12.70 31.43 -12.93
CA GLN A 400 -12.70 32.82 -12.42
C GLN A 400 -11.74 33.06 -11.23
N VAL A 401 -11.48 32.04 -10.40
CA VAL A 401 -10.68 32.15 -9.17
C VAL A 401 -9.36 31.38 -9.18
N PHE A 402 -9.25 30.24 -9.86
CA PHE A 402 -8.04 29.41 -9.88
C PHE A 402 -7.76 28.86 -11.29
N THR A 403 -6.50 28.56 -11.58
CA THR A 403 -6.09 27.83 -12.79
C THR A 403 -5.61 26.44 -12.41
N LEU A 404 -6.00 25.41 -13.17
CA LEU A 404 -5.63 24.01 -12.89
C LEU A 404 -4.56 23.58 -13.89
N HIS A 405 -3.43 23.09 -13.39
CA HIS A 405 -2.29 22.72 -14.23
C HIS A 405 -1.87 21.29 -13.97
N VAL A 406 -1.86 20.45 -15.00
CA VAL A 406 -1.36 19.08 -14.86
C VAL A 406 0.16 19.12 -14.73
N VAL A 407 0.70 18.56 -13.65
CA VAL A 407 2.14 18.58 -13.34
C VAL A 407 2.79 17.19 -13.32
N ALA A 408 1.98 16.14 -13.36
CA ALA A 408 2.44 14.76 -13.49
C ALA A 408 1.33 13.83 -13.96
N VAL A 409 1.74 12.79 -14.71
CA VAL A 409 0.97 11.59 -15.01
C VAL A 409 1.72 10.42 -14.38
N LYS A 410 1.09 9.69 -13.47
CA LYS A 410 1.71 8.57 -12.76
C LYS A 410 0.78 7.36 -12.69
N GLY A 411 1.35 6.22 -12.32
CA GLY A 411 0.63 4.96 -12.19
C GLY A 411 1.61 3.80 -12.21
N ASP A 412 1.09 2.57 -12.19
CA ASP A 412 1.94 1.43 -12.47
C ASP A 412 2.41 1.46 -13.94
N LEU A 413 3.50 0.73 -14.26
CA LEU A 413 4.07 0.75 -15.61
C LEU A 413 3.11 0.22 -16.68
N LYS A 414 2.14 -0.61 -16.27
CA LYS A 414 1.18 -1.22 -17.20
C LYS A 414 0.13 -0.19 -17.62
N TYR A 415 -0.45 0.52 -16.65
CA TYR A 415 -1.32 1.66 -16.88
C TYR A 415 -0.60 2.73 -17.71
N LEU A 416 0.62 3.12 -17.33
CA LEU A 416 1.37 4.14 -18.07
C LEU A 416 1.61 3.72 -19.53
N ALA A 417 1.96 2.46 -19.78
CA ALA A 417 2.12 1.95 -21.14
C ALA A 417 0.84 2.08 -21.97
N GLN A 418 -0.32 1.84 -21.37
CA GLN A 418 -1.58 1.95 -22.10
C GLN A 418 -2.13 3.38 -22.20
N ALA A 419 -1.98 4.19 -21.15
CA ALA A 419 -2.45 5.57 -21.12
C ALA A 419 -1.64 6.45 -22.08
N MET A 420 -0.34 6.16 -22.21
CA MET A 420 0.58 6.91 -23.06
C MET A 420 0.88 6.21 -24.39
N ASN A 421 0.18 5.12 -24.73
CA ASN A 421 0.43 4.32 -25.94
C ASN A 421 1.90 3.95 -26.15
N PHE A 422 2.61 3.57 -25.07
CA PHE A 422 4.04 3.36 -25.16
C PHE A 422 4.39 2.15 -26.04
N SER A 423 5.26 2.37 -27.03
CA SER A 423 5.93 1.34 -27.82
C SER A 423 7.08 0.66 -27.09
N ARG A 424 7.58 1.30 -26.02
CA ARG A 424 8.70 0.85 -25.18
C ARG A 424 8.24 0.64 -23.75
N PHE A 425 8.19 -0.61 -23.28
CA PHE A 425 7.74 -0.97 -21.94
C PHE A 425 8.24 -2.37 -21.53
N PRO A 426 8.19 -2.74 -20.23
CA PRO A 426 8.61 -4.07 -19.79
C PRO A 426 7.85 -5.18 -20.51
N GLY A 427 8.56 -5.98 -21.33
CA GLY A 427 7.99 -7.03 -22.18
C GLY A 427 8.29 -6.86 -23.66
N CYS A 428 8.74 -5.68 -24.09
CA CYS A 428 9.25 -5.42 -25.43
C CYS A 428 10.78 -5.52 -25.50
N GLU A 429 11.35 -5.48 -26.71
CA GLU A 429 12.82 -5.42 -26.86
C GLU A 429 13.36 -4.13 -26.25
N GLU A 430 12.73 -2.99 -26.52
CA GLU A 430 13.00 -1.73 -25.85
C GLU A 430 12.13 -1.64 -24.60
N VAL A 431 12.78 -1.63 -23.43
CA VAL A 431 12.10 -1.87 -22.15
C VAL A 431 11.77 -0.60 -21.37
N CYS A 432 12.30 0.54 -21.81
CA CYS A 432 12.20 1.81 -21.13
C CYS A 432 11.51 2.87 -22.01
N PHE A 433 10.46 3.51 -21.49
CA PHE A 433 9.81 4.62 -22.18
C PHE A 433 10.64 5.91 -22.16
N ARG A 434 11.68 6.00 -21.31
CA ARG A 434 12.49 7.22 -21.14
C ARG A 434 13.75 7.24 -22.02
N CYS A 435 14.31 6.09 -22.35
CA CYS A 435 15.59 5.97 -23.07
C CYS A 435 15.59 4.75 -23.99
N THR A 436 16.67 4.53 -24.73
CA THR A 436 16.80 3.41 -25.69
C THR A 436 17.19 2.08 -25.04
N ALA A 437 17.06 1.94 -23.72
CA ALA A 437 17.44 0.71 -23.03
C ALA A 437 16.65 -0.50 -23.55
N SER A 438 17.37 -1.57 -23.85
CA SER A 438 16.85 -2.77 -24.48
C SER A 438 17.08 -4.01 -23.63
N MET A 439 16.45 -5.12 -24.00
CA MET A 439 16.73 -6.45 -23.44
C MET A 439 18.13 -6.97 -23.83
N GLY A 440 18.83 -6.32 -24.75
CA GLY A 440 20.14 -6.74 -25.25
C GLY A 440 20.09 -7.90 -26.24
N ARG A 441 18.91 -8.26 -26.79
CA ARG A 441 18.79 -9.39 -27.73
C ARG A 441 19.22 -8.98 -29.13
N LYS A 442 18.87 -7.76 -29.53
CA LYS A 442 19.26 -7.19 -30.83
C LYS A 442 20.58 -6.43 -30.76
N ASP A 443 20.79 -5.70 -29.67
CA ASP A 443 21.95 -4.84 -29.47
C ASP A 443 22.36 -4.82 -28.01
N ILE A 444 23.51 -5.44 -27.71
CA ILE A 444 24.03 -5.53 -26.35
C ILE A 444 24.49 -4.17 -25.80
N SER A 445 24.83 -3.21 -26.67
CA SER A 445 25.33 -1.90 -26.24
C SER A 445 24.28 -1.05 -25.51
N THR A 446 23.00 -1.35 -25.77
CA THR A 446 21.85 -0.68 -25.13
C THR A 446 21.21 -1.52 -24.02
N VAL A 447 21.83 -2.62 -23.57
CA VAL A 447 21.23 -3.51 -22.58
C VAL A 447 20.91 -2.78 -21.26
N TYR A 448 19.68 -2.95 -20.75
CA TYR A 448 19.19 -2.21 -19.58
C TYR A 448 19.97 -2.50 -18.28
N THR A 449 20.73 -3.59 -18.24
CA THR A 449 21.56 -3.97 -17.09
C THR A 449 22.90 -3.25 -17.04
N ASP A 450 23.30 -2.59 -18.13
CA ASP A 450 24.50 -1.76 -18.12
C ASP A 450 24.21 -0.45 -17.38
N ILE A 451 24.78 -0.32 -16.17
CA ILE A 451 24.64 0.89 -15.37
C ILE A 451 25.80 1.87 -15.57
N SER A 452 26.77 1.54 -16.41
CA SER A 452 27.97 2.33 -16.62
C SER A 452 27.62 3.75 -17.10
N PRO A 453 28.49 4.74 -16.86
CA PRO A 453 28.32 6.08 -17.41
C PRO A 453 28.35 6.10 -18.94
N GLN A 454 28.96 5.09 -19.58
CA GLN A 454 29.10 4.93 -21.03
C GLN A 454 28.03 4.01 -21.65
N ALA A 455 27.01 3.60 -20.88
CA ALA A 455 25.99 2.71 -21.39
C ALA A 455 25.28 3.33 -22.62
N GLY A 456 25.17 2.58 -23.71
CA GLY A 456 24.68 3.10 -24.99
C GLY A 456 23.25 3.65 -24.92
N TRP A 457 22.44 3.18 -23.98
CA TRP A 457 21.09 3.72 -23.77
C TRP A 457 21.04 5.15 -23.21
N ARG A 458 22.18 5.68 -22.74
CA ARG A 458 22.34 7.07 -22.30
C ARG A 458 22.58 8.03 -23.48
N GLU A 459 22.88 7.50 -24.67
CA GLU A 459 23.19 8.30 -25.85
C GLU A 459 21.91 8.92 -26.42
N GLY A 460 21.71 10.20 -26.11
CA GLY A 460 20.73 11.08 -26.75
C GLY A 460 19.26 10.86 -26.33
N PRO A 461 18.39 11.84 -26.65
CA PRO A 461 16.97 11.71 -26.40
C PRO A 461 16.38 10.66 -27.34
N ALA A 462 15.81 9.61 -26.77
CA ALA A 462 15.07 8.63 -27.57
C ALA A 462 13.88 9.31 -28.27
N ALA A 463 13.61 8.93 -29.53
CA ALA A 463 12.41 9.35 -30.23
C ALA A 463 11.16 9.06 -29.37
N PRO A 464 10.11 9.89 -29.39
CA PRO A 464 8.94 9.69 -28.54
C PRO A 464 8.43 8.23 -28.58
N PRO A 465 8.27 7.57 -27.41
CA PRO A 465 8.00 6.14 -27.30
C PRO A 465 6.57 5.77 -27.68
N TYR A 466 5.92 6.35 -28.69
CA TYR A 466 4.48 6.16 -28.91
C TYR A 466 4.20 5.24 -30.11
N PHE A 467 3.24 4.33 -29.98
CA PHE A 467 2.62 3.68 -31.15
C PHE A 467 1.74 4.67 -31.90
N GLU A 468 0.95 5.43 -31.14
CA GLU A 468 0.07 6.50 -31.60
C GLU A 468 0.15 7.64 -30.59
N LEU A 469 0.06 8.90 -31.05
CA LEU A 469 0.13 10.05 -30.16
C LEU A 469 -0.99 9.98 -29.09
N PRO A 470 -0.67 9.85 -27.79
CA PRO A 470 -1.68 9.70 -26.76
C PRO A 470 -2.38 11.04 -26.48
N PRO A 471 -3.70 11.09 -26.21
CA PRO A 471 -4.42 12.33 -25.94
C PRO A 471 -3.77 13.17 -24.84
N LEU A 472 -3.28 12.53 -23.76
CA LEU A 472 -2.59 13.24 -22.68
C LEU A 472 -1.34 14.01 -23.13
N SER A 473 -0.71 13.63 -24.24
CA SER A 473 0.44 14.37 -24.77
C SER A 473 0.08 15.67 -25.48
N GLU A 474 -1.20 15.86 -25.80
CA GLU A 474 -1.75 17.08 -26.40
C GLU A 474 -2.19 18.11 -25.35
N MET A 475 -1.95 17.85 -24.05
CA MET A 475 -2.20 18.84 -23.01
C MET A 475 -1.21 20.02 -23.14
N PRO A 476 -1.64 21.26 -22.83
CA PRO A 476 -0.74 22.41 -22.75
C PRO A 476 0.46 22.11 -21.85
N ASN A 477 1.65 22.52 -22.30
CA ASN A 477 2.91 22.33 -21.58
C ASN A 477 3.30 20.87 -21.30
N PHE A 478 2.64 19.89 -21.96
CA PHE A 478 2.98 18.49 -21.75
C PHE A 478 4.43 18.20 -22.17
N THR A 479 5.13 17.47 -21.30
CA THR A 479 6.42 16.87 -21.63
C THR A 479 6.49 15.45 -21.10
N LEU A 480 7.29 14.59 -21.72
CA LEU A 480 7.48 13.22 -21.22
C LEU A 480 8.06 13.18 -19.79
N ARG A 481 8.70 14.26 -19.32
CA ARG A 481 9.18 14.40 -17.92
C ARG A 481 8.05 14.41 -16.89
N MET A 482 6.84 14.79 -17.31
CA MET A 482 5.64 14.72 -16.48
C MET A 482 5.19 13.27 -16.25
N VAL A 483 5.62 12.32 -17.10
CA VAL A 483 5.33 10.91 -16.89
C VAL A 483 6.30 10.34 -15.86
N SER A 484 5.82 10.20 -14.64
CA SER A 484 6.62 9.77 -13.50
C SER A 484 6.53 8.27 -13.27
N ALA A 485 7.69 7.63 -13.14
CA ALA A 485 7.77 6.24 -12.74
C ALA A 485 7.43 6.10 -11.24
N ASP A 486 6.53 5.17 -10.93
CA ASP A 486 6.14 4.93 -9.54
C ASP A 486 7.25 4.23 -8.76
N PHE A 487 7.81 4.94 -7.78
CA PHE A 487 8.81 4.40 -6.85
C PHE A 487 8.29 3.19 -6.08
N MET A 488 7.04 3.16 -5.60
CA MET A 488 6.49 2.02 -4.86
C MET A 488 6.47 0.75 -5.72
N HIS A 489 5.96 0.83 -6.95
CA HIS A 489 5.90 -0.34 -7.85
C HIS A 489 7.27 -0.75 -8.41
N THR A 490 8.18 0.20 -8.59
CA THR A 490 9.53 -0.04 -9.13
C THR A 490 10.46 -0.60 -8.05
N TRP A 491 10.51 0.05 -6.89
CA TRP A 491 11.32 -0.33 -5.74
C TRP A 491 10.64 -1.42 -4.90
N ASN A 492 9.61 -1.08 -4.12
CA ASN A 492 9.07 -1.97 -3.07
C ASN A 492 8.43 -3.24 -3.63
N LEU A 493 7.65 -3.14 -4.71
CA LEU A 493 7.00 -4.28 -5.37
C LEU A 493 7.81 -4.84 -6.55
N GLY A 494 8.99 -4.27 -6.82
CA GLY A 494 9.91 -4.68 -7.87
C GLY A 494 11.25 -5.12 -7.29
N VAL A 495 12.25 -4.25 -7.37
CA VAL A 495 13.66 -4.58 -7.07
C VAL A 495 13.86 -5.03 -5.60
N ALA A 496 13.23 -4.35 -4.64
CA ALA A 496 13.35 -4.70 -3.23
C ALA A 496 12.77 -6.08 -2.92
N ARG A 497 11.70 -6.49 -3.60
CA ARG A 497 11.11 -7.83 -3.46
C ARG A 497 12.12 -8.92 -3.83
N ASP A 498 12.86 -8.72 -4.91
CA ASP A 498 13.88 -9.67 -5.39
C ASP A 498 15.09 -9.67 -4.42
N LEU A 499 15.50 -8.50 -3.91
CA LEU A 499 16.55 -8.37 -2.87
C LEU A 499 16.19 -9.10 -1.57
N ILE A 500 14.99 -8.84 -1.02
CA ILE A 500 14.51 -9.45 0.23
C ILE A 500 14.40 -10.96 0.07
N GLY A 501 13.83 -11.44 -1.04
CA GLY A 501 13.75 -12.87 -1.35
C GLY A 501 15.11 -13.55 -1.34
N SER A 502 16.09 -12.94 -2.04
CA SER A 502 17.47 -13.41 -2.13
C SER A 502 18.14 -13.48 -0.77
N CYS A 503 18.09 -12.39 -0.01
CA CYS A 503 18.68 -12.31 1.32
C CYS A 503 18.10 -13.37 2.26
N LEU A 504 16.78 -13.51 2.29
CA LEU A 504 16.13 -14.51 3.14
C LEU A 504 16.51 -15.93 2.74
N LYS A 505 16.55 -16.28 1.44
CA LYS A 505 16.94 -17.61 0.98
C LYS A 505 18.39 -17.93 1.35
N ILE A 506 19.32 -16.99 1.12
CA ILE A 506 20.73 -17.12 1.48
C ILE A 506 20.86 -17.36 2.99
N CYS A 507 20.36 -16.45 3.81
CA CYS A 507 20.49 -16.52 5.27
C CYS A 507 19.80 -17.75 5.89
N LEU A 508 18.64 -18.16 5.37
CA LEU A 508 17.94 -19.35 5.88
C LEU A 508 18.67 -20.66 5.49
N LYS A 509 19.30 -20.73 4.30
CA LYS A 509 20.07 -21.91 3.88
C LYS A 509 21.37 -22.08 4.68
N THR A 510 22.07 -20.98 4.96
CA THR A 510 23.41 -20.96 5.60
C THR A 510 23.39 -20.90 7.12
N GLN A 511 22.26 -21.26 7.76
CA GLN A 511 22.13 -21.25 9.23
C GLN A 511 22.37 -19.87 9.87
N PHE A 512 22.12 -18.77 9.15
CA PHE A 512 22.17 -17.43 9.73
C PHE A 512 21.22 -17.33 10.93
N TRP A 513 20.00 -17.87 10.77
CA TRP A 513 19.11 -18.19 11.87
C TRP A 513 19.36 -19.62 12.36
N PRO A 514 19.56 -19.83 13.67
CA PRO A 514 19.82 -21.16 14.21
C PRO A 514 18.59 -22.06 14.07
N GLY A 515 18.85 -23.35 13.82
CA GLY A 515 17.83 -24.39 13.85
C GLY A 515 18.21 -25.61 12.99
N PRO A 516 17.95 -26.84 13.46
CA PRO A 516 18.23 -28.08 12.76
C PRO A 516 17.54 -28.19 11.40
N ASN A 517 16.39 -27.53 11.21
CA ASN A 517 15.65 -27.57 9.95
C ASN A 517 15.08 -26.20 9.58
N LEU A 518 14.70 -26.06 8.32
CA LEU A 518 14.20 -24.82 7.74
C LEU A 518 12.97 -24.26 8.49
N SER A 519 12.07 -25.12 8.96
CA SER A 519 10.88 -24.73 9.73
C SER A 519 11.25 -24.02 11.04
N GLN A 520 12.22 -24.56 11.78
CA GLN A 520 12.71 -23.92 13.01
C GLN A 520 13.42 -22.59 12.71
N ARG A 521 14.19 -22.50 11.62
CA ARG A 521 14.82 -21.25 11.18
C ARG A 521 13.78 -20.18 10.82
N PHE A 522 12.69 -20.54 10.14
CA PHE A 522 11.56 -19.64 9.87
C PHE A 522 10.88 -19.17 11.16
N LYS A 523 10.70 -20.06 12.15
CA LYS A 523 10.15 -19.66 13.46
C LYS A 523 11.04 -18.62 14.15
N GLN A 524 12.35 -18.80 14.09
CA GLN A 524 13.28 -17.83 14.68
C GLN A 524 13.27 -16.49 13.92
N LEU A 525 13.29 -16.53 12.58
CA LEU A 525 13.10 -15.34 11.74
C LEU A 525 11.82 -14.58 12.11
N GLN A 526 10.69 -15.29 12.26
CA GLN A 526 9.42 -14.67 12.60
C GLN A 526 9.42 -14.03 13.99
N ARG A 527 10.06 -14.66 14.99
CA ARG A 527 10.26 -14.09 16.32
C ARG A 527 11.05 -12.79 16.25
N ASP A 528 12.15 -12.80 15.50
CA ASP A 528 13.02 -11.64 15.32
C ASP A 528 12.29 -10.46 14.64
N ILE A 529 11.48 -10.72 13.62
CA ILE A 529 10.66 -9.71 12.95
C ILE A 529 9.63 -9.12 13.93
N ASN A 530 8.94 -9.98 14.69
CA ASN A 530 7.96 -9.55 15.67
C ASN A 530 8.57 -8.71 16.81
N LEU A 531 9.79 -9.04 17.22
CA LEU A 531 10.54 -8.24 18.18
C LEU A 531 10.93 -6.88 17.57
N PHE A 532 11.49 -6.88 16.37
CA PHE A 532 11.92 -5.67 15.67
C PHE A 532 10.76 -4.69 15.46
N LYS A 533 9.62 -5.18 14.93
CA LYS A 533 8.44 -4.33 14.68
C LYS A 533 7.91 -3.72 15.98
N LYS A 534 7.87 -4.50 17.06
CA LYS A 534 7.42 -4.04 18.38
C LYS A 534 8.36 -2.98 18.95
N GLN A 535 9.67 -3.20 18.87
CA GLN A 535 10.68 -2.27 19.37
C GLN A 535 10.69 -0.93 18.62
N ARG A 536 10.31 -0.94 17.33
CA ARG A 536 10.35 0.23 16.45
C ARG A 536 8.98 0.88 16.22
N GLY A 537 7.92 0.37 16.84
CA GLY A 537 6.55 0.85 16.60
C GLY A 537 6.08 0.70 15.14
N LEU A 538 6.62 -0.28 14.42
CA LEU A 538 6.31 -0.51 13.01
C LEU A 538 5.11 -1.45 12.86
N GLN A 539 4.25 -1.15 11.89
CA GLN A 539 3.13 -2.01 11.51
C GLN A 539 3.51 -2.85 10.29
N MET A 540 3.11 -4.13 10.31
CA MET A 540 3.21 -5.05 9.19
C MET A 540 1.91 -5.82 9.07
N HIS A 541 1.39 -5.96 7.86
CA HIS A 541 0.21 -6.77 7.58
C HIS A 541 0.55 -8.26 7.58
N LEU A 542 1.78 -8.60 7.18
CA LEU A 542 2.23 -9.98 7.15
C LEU A 542 2.33 -10.59 8.55
N GLN A 543 1.48 -11.58 8.83
CA GLN A 543 1.46 -12.29 10.12
C GLN A 543 2.54 -13.38 10.21
N GLN A 544 2.84 -14.05 9.09
CA GLN A 544 3.80 -15.15 9.04
C GLN A 544 4.53 -15.22 7.69
N ILE A 545 5.86 -15.35 7.72
CA ILE A 545 6.65 -15.70 6.54
C ILE A 545 6.57 -17.21 6.31
N LYS A 546 6.17 -17.60 5.10
CA LYS A 546 6.09 -19.00 4.64
C LYS A 546 7.01 -19.21 3.44
N PRO A 547 7.54 -20.42 3.19
CA PRO A 547 8.34 -20.71 2.00
C PRO A 547 7.67 -20.32 0.68
N SER A 548 6.34 -20.54 0.56
CA SER A 548 5.56 -20.17 -0.63
C SER A 548 5.57 -18.67 -0.93
N ARG A 549 5.77 -17.83 0.10
CA ARG A 549 5.88 -16.36 -0.04
C ARG A 549 7.25 -15.91 -0.50
N LEU A 550 8.25 -16.77 -0.50
CA LEU A 550 9.60 -16.48 -0.99
C LEU A 550 9.87 -17.05 -2.38
N GLY A 551 8.85 -17.62 -3.04
CA GLY A 551 9.08 -18.36 -4.30
C GLY A 551 10.09 -19.49 -4.10
N TRP A 552 10.01 -20.19 -2.96
CA TRP A 552 10.93 -21.28 -2.59
C TRP A 552 10.69 -22.55 -3.41
N ALA A 553 10.59 -22.42 -4.73
CA ALA A 553 10.48 -23.52 -5.67
C ALA A 553 11.87 -23.79 -6.25
N GLY A 554 12.34 -25.04 -6.23
CA GLY A 554 13.58 -25.47 -6.91
C GLY A 554 14.88 -24.76 -6.52
N ALA A 555 15.98 -25.30 -7.04
CA ALA A 555 17.27 -24.60 -7.05
C ALA A 555 17.27 -23.49 -8.10
N ASP A 556 16.55 -23.69 -9.21
CA ASP A 556 16.62 -22.88 -10.43
C ASP A 556 15.67 -21.67 -10.48
N VAL A 557 14.97 -21.37 -9.38
CA VAL A 557 14.06 -20.22 -9.30
C VAL A 557 14.63 -19.16 -8.36
N CYS A 558 14.75 -17.94 -8.89
CA CYS A 558 15.08 -16.76 -8.09
C CYS A 558 14.00 -16.53 -7.02
N PRO A 559 14.37 -16.42 -5.73
CA PRO A 559 13.42 -16.13 -4.67
C PRO A 559 12.85 -14.72 -4.79
N GLU A 560 11.56 -14.60 -4.50
CA GLU A 560 10.84 -13.32 -4.54
C GLU A 560 9.99 -13.18 -3.28
N TYR A 561 10.13 -12.07 -2.55
CA TYR A 561 9.32 -11.79 -1.37
C TYR A 561 7.92 -11.23 -1.72
N LYS A 562 6.93 -12.11 -1.83
CA LYS A 562 5.55 -11.78 -2.20
C LYS A 562 4.77 -11.15 -1.02
N SER A 563 4.97 -9.86 -0.80
CA SER A 563 4.29 -9.06 0.24
C SER A 563 3.62 -7.81 -0.32
N SER A 564 2.92 -7.07 0.56
CA SER A 564 2.56 -5.68 0.32
C SER A 564 3.80 -4.80 0.23
N ALA A 565 3.67 -3.61 -0.37
CA ALA A 565 4.77 -2.66 -0.48
C ALA A 565 5.26 -2.21 0.91
N SER A 566 4.34 -2.00 1.86
CA SER A 566 4.66 -1.51 3.21
C SER A 566 5.42 -2.55 4.01
N ASP A 567 5.02 -3.82 3.91
CA ASP A 567 5.78 -4.94 4.48
C ASP A 567 7.18 -5.03 3.87
N ALA A 568 7.33 -4.85 2.55
CA ALA A 568 8.64 -4.85 1.89
C ALA A 568 9.53 -3.72 2.43
N ALA A 569 8.99 -2.52 2.59
CA ALA A 569 9.73 -1.39 3.16
C ALA A 569 10.25 -1.66 4.58
N VAL A 570 9.43 -2.31 5.43
CA VAL A 570 9.84 -2.72 6.78
C VAL A 570 10.87 -3.86 6.73
N MET A 571 10.74 -4.79 5.79
CA MET A 571 11.67 -5.90 5.65
C MET A 571 13.07 -5.46 5.20
N VAL A 572 13.19 -4.47 4.32
CA VAL A 572 14.50 -3.86 3.98
C VAL A 572 15.18 -3.33 5.25
N ARG A 573 14.46 -2.54 6.06
CA ARG A 573 14.94 -2.02 7.36
C ARG A 573 15.37 -3.13 8.32
N PHE A 574 14.54 -4.16 8.45
CA PHE A 574 14.80 -5.29 9.33
C PHE A 574 16.06 -6.07 8.92
N LEU A 575 16.21 -6.36 7.63
CA LEU A 575 17.35 -7.12 7.12
C LEU A 575 18.65 -6.32 7.19
N ALA A 576 18.62 -5.02 6.86
CA ALA A 576 19.77 -4.14 7.05
C ALA A 576 20.22 -4.13 8.52
N TYR A 577 19.28 -4.01 9.46
CA TYR A 577 19.56 -4.09 10.91
C TYR A 577 20.12 -5.46 11.32
N LYS A 578 19.59 -6.56 10.78
CA LYS A 578 20.08 -7.90 11.15
C LYS A 578 21.49 -8.16 10.63
N LEU A 579 21.78 -7.76 9.40
CA LEU A 579 23.10 -7.90 8.80
C LEU A 579 24.14 -6.94 9.39
N SER A 580 23.71 -5.83 10.01
CA SER A 580 24.63 -5.00 10.80
C SER A 580 25.04 -5.62 12.14
N LEU A 581 24.27 -6.60 12.64
CA LEU A 581 24.58 -7.32 13.89
C LEU A 581 25.35 -8.61 13.67
N LYS A 582 25.16 -9.25 12.52
CA LYS A 582 25.81 -10.50 12.16
C LYS A 582 26.15 -10.46 10.68
N ALA A 583 27.41 -10.69 10.34
CA ALA A 583 27.89 -10.65 8.97
C ALA A 583 27.06 -11.55 8.04
N ALA A 584 26.92 -11.12 6.79
CA ALA A 584 26.27 -11.93 5.77
C ALA A 584 27.07 -13.23 5.53
N PRO A 585 26.40 -14.34 5.21
CA PRO A 585 27.07 -15.62 4.99
C PRO A 585 27.98 -15.60 3.75
N PRO A 586 29.18 -16.20 3.79
CA PRO A 586 30.02 -16.39 2.59
C PRO A 586 29.29 -17.20 1.49
N PRO A 587 29.54 -16.91 0.20
CA PRO A 587 30.39 -15.84 -0.34
C PRO A 587 29.64 -14.51 -0.55
N TYR A 588 28.52 -14.29 0.14
CA TYR A 588 27.63 -13.15 -0.07
C TYR A 588 27.85 -12.03 0.95
N GLU A 589 29.09 -11.77 1.36
CA GLU A 589 29.45 -10.75 2.36
C GLU A 589 29.00 -9.33 1.94
N GLY A 590 29.02 -9.04 0.64
CA GLY A 590 28.54 -7.77 0.06
C GLY A 590 27.04 -7.50 0.26
N LEU A 591 26.26 -8.49 0.69
CA LEU A 591 24.83 -8.37 0.95
C LEU A 591 24.52 -7.33 2.04
N SER A 592 25.39 -7.20 3.05
CA SER A 592 25.22 -6.21 4.12
C SER A 592 25.28 -4.77 3.57
N ALA A 593 26.26 -4.49 2.71
CA ALA A 593 26.42 -3.17 2.08
C ALA A 593 25.24 -2.87 1.14
N CYS A 594 24.85 -3.86 0.33
CA CYS A 594 23.71 -3.74 -0.58
C CYS A 594 22.41 -3.39 0.17
N LEU A 595 22.09 -4.12 1.26
CA LEU A 595 20.91 -3.86 2.08
C LEU A 595 20.97 -2.55 2.87
N TYR A 596 22.16 -2.15 3.31
CA TYR A 596 22.35 -0.85 3.96
C TYR A 596 22.04 0.29 2.99
N SER A 597 22.66 0.29 1.81
CA SER A 597 22.42 1.29 0.76
C SER A 597 20.96 1.30 0.30
N ALA A 598 20.35 0.13 0.13
CA ALA A 598 18.92 -0.02 -0.13
C ALA A 598 18.05 0.66 0.93
N ASN A 599 18.35 0.45 2.21
CA ASN A 599 17.61 1.09 3.30
C ASN A 599 17.78 2.61 3.29
N MET A 600 19.01 3.10 3.11
CA MET A 600 19.32 4.52 3.11
C MET A 600 18.68 5.24 1.93
N LEU A 601 18.69 4.64 0.74
CA LEU A 601 17.95 5.12 -0.43
C LEU A 601 16.46 5.24 -0.12
N GLN A 602 15.85 4.16 0.37
CA GLN A 602 14.43 4.15 0.71
C GLN A 602 14.08 5.22 1.74
N GLU A 603 14.90 5.39 2.79
CA GLU A 603 14.67 6.41 3.80
C GLU A 603 14.81 7.83 3.27
N ALA A 604 15.80 8.10 2.42
CA ALA A 604 15.97 9.42 1.81
C ALA A 604 14.78 9.78 0.91
N VAL A 605 14.38 8.86 0.03
CA VAL A 605 13.26 9.06 -0.90
C VAL A 605 11.91 9.23 -0.15
N THR A 606 11.63 8.39 0.85
CA THR A 606 10.33 8.38 1.54
C THR A 606 10.18 9.40 2.67
N ARG A 607 11.26 9.96 3.20
CA ARG A 607 11.21 10.99 4.25
C ARG A 607 11.47 12.41 3.74
N GLY A 608 12.04 12.56 2.54
CA GLY A 608 12.33 13.88 1.98
C GLY A 608 11.07 14.69 1.69
N SER A 609 11.21 16.01 1.65
CA SER A 609 10.17 16.96 1.24
C SER A 609 9.79 16.79 -0.24
N CYS A 610 8.85 17.61 -0.74
CA CYS A 610 8.45 17.60 -2.15
C CYS A 610 9.62 17.94 -3.07
N PHE A 611 10.42 18.92 -2.65
CA PHE A 611 11.69 19.28 -3.27
C PHE A 611 12.80 18.94 -2.29
N LEU A 612 13.81 18.24 -2.78
CA LEU A 612 14.93 17.76 -1.99
C LEU A 612 15.92 18.91 -1.80
N ASN A 613 16.52 18.99 -0.61
CA ASN A 613 17.69 19.84 -0.44
C ASN A 613 18.95 19.17 -1.04
N PRO A 614 20.05 19.92 -1.27
CA PRO A 614 21.25 19.36 -1.89
C PRO A 614 21.84 18.14 -1.17
N ALA A 615 21.79 18.10 0.17
CA ALA A 615 22.29 16.96 0.94
C ALA A 615 21.41 15.71 0.76
N GLU A 616 20.10 15.87 0.58
CA GLU A 616 19.19 14.76 0.27
C GLU A 616 19.40 14.24 -1.16
N VAL A 617 19.63 15.12 -2.13
CA VAL A 617 19.96 14.76 -3.52
C VAL A 617 21.26 13.96 -3.57
N GLU A 618 22.31 14.45 -2.90
CA GLU A 618 23.59 13.76 -2.78
C GLU A 618 23.42 12.38 -2.13
N LYS A 619 22.66 12.31 -1.03
CA LYS A 619 22.39 11.06 -0.32
C LYS A 619 21.65 10.04 -1.19
N ILE A 620 20.64 10.46 -1.94
CA ILE A 620 19.91 9.59 -2.88
C ILE A 620 20.85 9.08 -3.97
N SER A 621 21.66 9.97 -4.55
CA SER A 621 22.62 9.64 -5.61
C SER A 621 23.67 8.63 -5.11
N LEU A 622 24.30 8.91 -3.97
CA LEU A 622 25.34 8.06 -3.39
C LEU A 622 24.76 6.69 -2.98
N CYS A 623 23.68 6.66 -2.20
CA CYS A 623 23.10 5.41 -1.73
C CYS A 623 22.48 4.61 -2.88
N GLY A 624 21.88 5.29 -3.86
CA GLY A 624 21.31 4.69 -5.05
C GLY A 624 22.37 4.01 -5.91
N ASN A 625 23.45 4.71 -6.25
CA ASN A 625 24.55 4.16 -7.05
C ASN A 625 25.28 3.03 -6.32
N ALA A 626 25.51 3.16 -5.01
CA ALA A 626 26.08 2.09 -4.19
C ALA A 626 25.16 0.86 -4.16
N PHE A 627 23.84 1.05 -4.07
CA PHE A 627 22.86 -0.03 -4.15
C PHE A 627 22.90 -0.73 -5.53
N LEU A 628 22.81 0.02 -6.63
CA LEU A 628 22.80 -0.55 -7.99
C LEU A 628 24.07 -1.37 -8.26
N SER A 629 25.23 -0.82 -7.92
CA SER A 629 26.52 -1.47 -8.13
C SER A 629 26.66 -2.75 -7.30
N SER A 630 26.34 -2.69 -6.00
CA SER A 630 26.41 -3.86 -5.12
C SER A 630 25.37 -4.93 -5.49
N TYR A 631 24.18 -4.56 -5.96
CA TYR A 631 23.18 -5.52 -6.44
C TYR A 631 23.67 -6.26 -7.69
N LEU A 632 24.27 -5.57 -8.66
CA LEU A 632 24.85 -6.20 -9.86
C LEU A 632 26.02 -7.11 -9.53
N GLN A 633 26.91 -6.71 -8.61
CA GLN A 633 28.01 -7.55 -8.16
C GLN A 633 27.49 -8.86 -7.53
N LEU A 634 26.46 -8.76 -6.68
CA LEU A 634 25.81 -9.93 -6.08
C LEU A 634 25.12 -10.80 -7.14
N ALA A 635 24.47 -10.20 -8.14
CA ALA A 635 23.87 -10.92 -9.25
C ALA A 635 24.90 -11.66 -10.11
N HIS A 636 26.02 -11.00 -10.43
CA HIS A 636 27.13 -11.61 -11.16
C HIS A 636 27.74 -12.78 -10.38
N LEU A 637 28.00 -12.59 -9.07
CA LEU A 637 28.54 -13.63 -8.20
C LEU A 637 27.58 -14.83 -8.09
N ALA A 638 26.29 -14.59 -7.92
CA ALA A 638 25.31 -15.67 -7.87
C ALA A 638 25.25 -16.41 -9.21
N SER A 639 25.22 -15.69 -10.33
CA SER A 639 25.21 -16.25 -11.68
C SER A 639 26.45 -17.11 -11.98
N SER A 640 27.66 -16.64 -11.64
CA SER A 640 28.91 -17.39 -11.85
C SER A 640 28.96 -18.70 -11.07
N ARG A 641 28.24 -18.75 -9.93
CA ARG A 641 28.09 -19.93 -9.08
C ARG A 641 26.88 -20.80 -9.44
N ARG A 642 26.11 -20.42 -10.46
CA ARG A 642 24.81 -21.04 -10.81
C ARG A 642 23.81 -21.02 -9.65
N ASP A 643 23.94 -20.01 -8.79
CA ASP A 643 22.99 -19.68 -7.73
C ASP A 643 21.94 -18.70 -8.31
N TYR A 644 20.67 -19.09 -8.30
CA TYR A 644 19.58 -18.23 -8.78
C TYR A 644 19.02 -17.42 -7.61
N TYR A 645 19.65 -16.27 -7.32
CA TYR A 645 19.23 -15.35 -6.25
C TYR A 645 18.74 -14.01 -6.80
N PHE A 646 19.64 -13.18 -7.33
CA PHE A 646 19.36 -11.78 -7.64
C PHE A 646 18.84 -11.62 -9.07
N LYS A 647 17.55 -11.34 -9.21
CA LYS A 647 16.87 -11.22 -10.50
C LYS A 647 16.95 -9.80 -11.04
N LEU A 648 17.54 -9.64 -12.23
CA LEU A 648 17.52 -8.37 -12.96
C LEU A 648 16.26 -8.29 -13.82
N ARG A 649 15.57 -7.16 -13.74
CA ARG A 649 14.35 -6.86 -14.51
C ARG A 649 14.43 -5.45 -15.05
N PRO A 650 13.62 -5.08 -16.06
CA PRO A 650 13.51 -3.70 -16.50
C PRO A 650 13.25 -2.68 -15.38
N LYS A 651 12.53 -3.07 -14.31
CA LYS A 651 12.34 -2.22 -13.11
C LYS A 651 13.64 -1.81 -12.42
N PHE A 652 14.71 -2.61 -12.53
CA PHE A 652 16.04 -2.24 -12.03
C PHE A 652 16.59 -1.02 -12.78
N HIS A 653 16.40 -0.98 -14.09
CA HIS A 653 16.78 0.15 -14.91
C HIS A 653 15.87 1.37 -14.70
N ILE A 654 14.55 1.17 -14.56
CA ILE A 654 13.65 2.28 -14.18
C ILE A 654 14.01 2.87 -12.82
N LEU A 655 14.48 2.06 -11.86
CA LEU A 655 15.00 2.55 -10.58
C LEU A 655 16.24 3.44 -10.76
N GLN A 656 17.11 3.13 -11.72
CA GLN A 656 18.25 3.96 -12.06
C GLN A 656 17.81 5.35 -12.54
N HIS A 657 16.82 5.42 -13.44
CA HIS A 657 16.23 6.71 -13.82
C HIS A 657 15.63 7.45 -12.61
N ILE A 658 14.95 6.75 -11.69
CA ILE A 658 14.42 7.38 -10.48
C ILE A 658 15.54 7.98 -9.60
N ILE A 659 16.67 7.28 -9.46
CA ILE A 659 17.83 7.77 -8.69
C ILE A 659 18.44 8.99 -9.37
N SER A 660 18.66 8.93 -10.70
CA SER A 660 19.22 10.04 -11.47
C SER A 660 18.30 11.26 -11.51
N ASP A 661 16.98 11.07 -11.62
CA ASP A 661 15.98 12.14 -11.63
C ASP A 661 16.09 13.07 -10.40
N ALA A 662 16.51 12.55 -9.24
CA ALA A 662 16.68 13.39 -8.04
C ALA A 662 17.76 14.47 -8.23
N ALA A 663 18.82 14.18 -9.00
CA ALA A 663 19.90 15.10 -9.32
C ALA A 663 19.67 15.86 -10.63
N ASP A 664 19.12 15.19 -11.64
CA ASP A 664 18.99 15.70 -13.01
C ASP A 664 17.84 16.70 -13.17
N ARG A 665 16.84 16.68 -12.28
CA ARG A 665 15.74 17.65 -12.28
C ARG A 665 16.18 18.97 -11.65
N PRO A 666 16.10 20.11 -12.37
CA PRO A 666 16.39 21.43 -11.80
C PRO A 666 15.61 21.76 -10.53
N SER A 667 14.35 21.28 -10.42
CA SER A 667 13.53 21.48 -9.22
C SER A 667 13.99 20.68 -8.00
N HIS A 668 14.84 19.66 -8.21
CA HIS A 668 15.13 18.60 -7.24
C HIS A 668 13.87 17.93 -6.69
N ARG A 669 12.79 17.83 -7.49
CA ARG A 669 11.57 17.14 -7.10
C ARG A 669 11.88 15.73 -6.63
N ASN A 670 11.44 15.41 -5.43
CA ASN A 670 11.65 14.11 -4.82
C ASN A 670 10.87 13.03 -5.59
N PRO A 671 11.52 11.99 -6.13
CA PRO A 671 10.81 10.92 -6.83
C PRO A 671 9.93 10.06 -5.90
N GLY A 672 10.16 10.13 -4.58
CA GLY A 672 9.27 9.54 -3.58
C GLY A 672 7.89 10.18 -3.63
N TRP A 673 7.83 11.45 -4.04
CA TRP A 673 6.59 12.12 -4.37
C TRP A 673 5.97 11.65 -5.68
N ASP A 674 6.45 10.62 -6.36
CA ASP A 674 5.70 10.00 -7.45
C ASP A 674 5.21 8.59 -7.10
N SER A 675 5.43 8.18 -5.84
CA SER A 675 4.96 6.89 -5.34
C SER A 675 3.42 6.77 -5.34
N CYS A 676 2.90 5.56 -5.55
CA CYS A 676 1.46 5.29 -5.55
C CYS A 676 0.89 4.72 -4.23
N TRP A 677 1.53 4.99 -3.08
CA TRP A 677 1.08 4.47 -1.78
C TRP A 677 -0.36 4.85 -1.41
N LEU A 678 -0.64 6.15 -1.49
CA LEU A 678 -1.94 6.72 -1.15
C LEU A 678 -3.00 6.29 -2.16
N ASP A 679 -2.58 6.20 -3.42
CA ASP A 679 -3.45 5.85 -4.53
C ASP A 679 -3.89 4.37 -4.42
N GLU A 680 -2.98 3.46 -4.03
CA GLU A 680 -3.30 2.04 -3.80
C GLU A 680 -4.30 1.82 -2.64
N ASP A 681 -4.17 2.56 -1.54
CA ASP A 681 -5.13 2.48 -0.43
C ASP A 681 -6.50 3.08 -0.81
N TRP A 682 -6.47 4.10 -1.67
CA TRP A 682 -7.65 4.68 -2.28
C TRP A 682 -8.36 3.68 -3.21
N VAL A 683 -7.64 3.02 -4.11
CA VAL A 683 -8.12 1.93 -4.98
C VAL A 683 -8.83 0.85 -4.17
N LYS A 684 -8.22 0.37 -3.09
CA LYS A 684 -8.83 -0.67 -2.25
C LYS A 684 -10.15 -0.21 -1.63
N THR A 685 -10.28 1.08 -1.35
CA THR A 685 -11.54 1.67 -0.86
C THR A 685 -12.60 1.66 -1.95
N ASN A 686 -12.24 2.09 -3.17
CA ASN A 686 -13.13 2.09 -4.32
C ASN A 686 -13.54 0.67 -4.75
N LEU A 687 -12.62 -0.29 -4.75
CA LEU A 687 -12.92 -1.69 -5.05
C LEU A 687 -13.87 -2.30 -4.02
N ARG A 688 -13.76 -1.92 -2.73
CA ARG A 688 -14.74 -2.34 -1.72
C ARG A 688 -16.13 -1.74 -1.97
N MET A 689 -16.20 -0.50 -2.47
CA MET A 689 -17.46 0.13 -2.87
C MET A 689 -18.06 -0.56 -4.11
N LEU A 690 -17.26 -0.78 -5.15
CA LEU A 690 -17.67 -1.44 -6.40
C LEU A 690 -18.24 -2.84 -6.18
N ARG A 691 -17.62 -3.66 -5.33
CA ARG A 691 -18.12 -5.01 -4.98
C ARG A 691 -19.52 -5.00 -4.35
N ARG A 692 -19.98 -3.84 -3.88
CA ARG A 692 -21.29 -3.62 -3.28
C ARG A 692 -22.24 -2.84 -4.19
N MET A 693 -21.97 -2.76 -5.49
CA MET A 693 -22.85 -2.13 -6.47
C MET A 693 -23.37 -3.16 -7.48
N SER A 694 -24.42 -2.80 -8.23
CA SER A 694 -24.84 -3.57 -9.40
C SER A 694 -23.77 -3.48 -10.49
N PRO A 695 -23.29 -4.58 -11.11
CA PRO A 695 -22.29 -4.52 -12.18
C PRO A 695 -22.67 -3.58 -13.33
N ARG A 696 -23.95 -3.52 -13.70
CA ARG A 696 -24.46 -2.69 -14.80
C ARG A 696 -24.30 -1.19 -14.57
N THR A 697 -24.44 -0.74 -13.32
CA THR A 697 -24.40 0.68 -12.95
C THR A 697 -23.21 1.00 -12.04
N CYS A 698 -22.25 0.07 -11.90
CA CYS A 698 -21.20 0.18 -10.88
C CYS A 698 -20.27 1.38 -11.14
N CYS A 699 -19.96 1.69 -12.40
CA CYS A 699 -19.12 2.83 -12.76
C CYS A 699 -19.80 4.16 -12.39
N GLU A 700 -21.05 4.35 -12.81
CA GLU A 700 -21.83 5.56 -12.48
C GLU A 700 -22.01 5.72 -10.96
N ASN A 701 -22.46 4.66 -10.28
CA ASN A 701 -22.69 4.69 -8.84
C ASN A 701 -21.39 4.91 -8.06
N LEU A 702 -20.26 4.40 -8.54
CA LEU A 702 -18.96 4.66 -7.93
C LEU A 702 -18.66 6.16 -7.97
N LEU A 703 -18.79 6.79 -9.14
CA LEU A 703 -18.54 8.22 -9.32
C LEU A 703 -19.47 9.07 -8.45
N GLN A 704 -20.77 8.73 -8.39
CA GLN A 704 -21.74 9.45 -7.57
C GLN A 704 -21.49 9.25 -6.06
N ARG A 705 -21.16 8.04 -5.58
CA ARG A 705 -20.80 7.81 -4.16
C ARG A 705 -19.48 8.48 -3.83
N HIS A 706 -18.58 8.58 -4.79
CA HIS A 706 -17.31 9.24 -4.59
C HIS A 706 -17.47 10.74 -4.31
N MET A 707 -18.37 11.43 -5.02
CA MET A 707 -18.69 12.85 -4.76
C MET A 707 -19.28 13.12 -3.37
N LEU A 708 -19.96 12.14 -2.79
CA LEU A 708 -20.39 12.17 -1.39
C LEU A 708 -19.19 12.04 -0.44
N LEU A 709 -18.33 11.05 -0.69
CA LEU A 709 -17.15 10.81 0.15
C LEU A 709 -16.19 12.01 0.16
N VAL A 710 -15.90 12.59 -1.01
CA VAL A 710 -15.00 13.76 -1.12
C VAL A 710 -15.52 14.91 -0.28
N LYS A 711 -16.82 15.23 -0.39
CA LYS A 711 -17.43 16.30 0.41
C LYS A 711 -17.30 16.03 1.91
N GLN A 712 -17.62 14.81 2.34
CA GLN A 712 -17.54 14.43 3.76
C GLN A 712 -16.10 14.52 4.29
N GLU A 713 -15.14 13.96 3.56
CA GLU A 713 -13.75 13.91 3.99
C GLU A 713 -13.08 15.28 3.98
N LEU A 714 -13.42 16.15 3.01
CA LEU A 714 -12.99 17.55 3.03
C LEU A 714 -13.59 18.31 4.21
N SER A 715 -14.89 18.17 4.47
CA SER A 715 -15.52 18.81 5.64
C SER A 715 -14.89 18.34 6.96
N LYS A 716 -14.62 17.04 7.11
CA LYS A 716 -13.92 16.48 8.28
C LYS A 716 -12.50 17.06 8.41
N HIS A 717 -11.78 17.16 7.29
CA HIS A 717 -10.42 17.72 7.28
C HIS A 717 -10.41 19.18 7.71
N LEU A 718 -11.31 19.99 7.16
CA LEU A 718 -11.44 21.40 7.52
C LEU A 718 -11.80 21.61 8.98
N ALA A 719 -12.71 20.79 9.51
CA ALA A 719 -13.05 20.81 10.92
C ALA A 719 -11.88 20.42 11.84
N SER A 720 -10.88 19.70 11.34
CA SER A 720 -9.67 19.36 12.10
C SER A 720 -8.56 20.42 12.03
N CYS A 721 -8.68 21.39 11.11
CA CYS A 721 -7.73 22.48 10.94
C CYS A 721 -8.11 23.73 11.74
N VAL A 722 -9.39 23.87 12.09
CA VAL A 722 -9.93 24.88 13.04
C VAL A 722 -9.78 24.34 14.45
#